data_AF-A0A2V9XET6-F1
#
_entry.id   AF-A0A2V9XET6-F1
#
_cell.length_a   1.000
_cell.length_b   1.000
_cell.length_c   1.000
_cell.angle_alpha   90.00
_cell.angle_beta   90.00
_cell.angle_gamma   90.00
#
_symmetry.space_group_name_H-M   'P 1'
#
loop_
_entity.id
_entity.type
_entity.pdbx_description
1 polymer ?
#
loop_
_entity_poly.entity_id
_entity_poly.type
_entity_poly.pdbx_seq_one_letter_code
_entity_poly.pdbx_strand_id
1 'polypeptide(L)'
;MIFAVRRIALPLLLTSLALTASVRLAAGYKKPAPTLTQMDEHKRAVHALNRLTFGPRPGDVQKVMDIGIDKWIELQLNPKKIDDGALESRLAPFRTFRMDTREIVENFPPPQLIKQVMNGRQSLPSDPTRRAVYQAQIERQEQKQERKQESGKNPPDATASNAVDAPAVDAANKQARLGDEERAQRREARMFADLTVEELLNLPPDQRVKRVLKMAPEEQRILAASLKGGRGNDFMEGMSPQQKETLMALNNPQQVIVSELVQGKLLRAIYSERQLDEVMTDFWFNHFNIFIGKGPDHYMITSYERDVIRQHALGKFEDLLLATAKSPAMLFYLDNWLSIGPNSDIATGAPKNPHRGYRRHRFPNYPRRASVQKAKGKRSSGLNENYGRELMELHTLGVNGGYSQKDVTEVARVFTGWTIDQPQQGGGFKFEERMHDHGDKIVLGHRIKDNGEKEGREVLHLLAHHRATAKFICTKLAMRFVSDNPPQALVDHISQTFLKKNGDIREVLRTLFRSPEFWSSDNYRAKVKTPLEFVVSAVRATGGEVSDATPLANQLNNMGMPLYGMQPPTGYSMKAETWVNSAALLGRMNFALALSAGKLRGVQADHDTISKQMQVPQVTQRRLDDPARPPHLSVIEGLLVGSPEFQRR
;
A
#
# COMPACT_ATOMS: atom_id res chain seq x y z
N MET A 1 -28.68 41.55 -61.44
CA MET A 1 -30.00 42.21 -61.31
C MET A 1 -30.49 42.04 -59.88
N ILE A 2 -30.74 43.17 -59.19
CA ILE A 2 -31.68 43.38 -58.06
C ILE A 2 -31.36 42.54 -56.80
N PHE A 3 -30.88 43.12 -55.68
CA PHE A 3 -31.63 43.99 -54.77
C PHE A 3 -30.74 44.97 -53.99
N ALA A 4 -31.21 46.22 -53.88
CA ALA A 4 -30.89 47.18 -52.82
C ALA A 4 -31.66 46.78 -51.53
N VAL A 5 -31.28 47.16 -50.31
CA VAL A 5 -31.51 48.49 -49.69
C VAL A 5 -30.70 48.66 -48.39
N ARG A 6 -30.31 49.93 -48.16
CA ARG A 6 -29.52 50.57 -47.10
C ARG A 6 -30.08 50.53 -45.66
N ARG A 7 -29.17 50.63 -44.68
CA ARG A 7 -28.99 51.65 -43.58
C ARG A 7 -28.23 50.93 -42.44
N ILE A 8 -27.08 51.38 -41.91
CA ILE A 8 -26.83 52.56 -41.04
C ILE A 8 -25.30 52.85 -41.05
N ALA A 9 -24.94 54.10 -40.78
CA ALA A 9 -23.61 54.73 -40.90
C ALA A 9 -22.53 54.33 -39.87
N LEU A 10 -21.26 54.53 -40.29
CA LEU A 10 -19.91 54.61 -39.67
C LEU A 10 -19.76 54.62 -38.11
N PRO A 11 -18.61 54.19 -37.52
CA PRO A 11 -17.32 53.95 -38.19
C PRO A 11 -16.57 52.63 -37.91
N LEU A 12 -16.07 52.04 -39.01
CA LEU A 12 -14.84 51.25 -39.06
C LEU A 12 -13.64 52.15 -38.72
N LEU A 13 -13.06 52.00 -37.54
CA LEU A 13 -11.69 52.45 -37.26
C LEU A 13 -11.06 51.81 -36.00
N LEU A 14 -11.42 50.56 -35.68
CA LEU A 14 -10.91 49.87 -34.49
C LEU A 14 -10.57 48.38 -34.67
N THR A 15 -10.67 47.84 -35.89
CA THR A 15 -10.42 46.39 -36.14
C THR A 15 -9.23 46.09 -37.06
N SER A 16 -8.45 47.09 -37.47
CA SER A 16 -7.19 46.89 -38.22
C SER A 16 -5.91 47.17 -37.42
N LEU A 17 -6.00 47.66 -36.18
CA LEU A 17 -4.84 47.81 -35.27
C LEU A 17 -4.65 46.63 -34.29
N ALA A 18 -5.64 45.74 -34.15
CA ALA A 18 -5.59 44.62 -33.20
C ALA A 18 -4.95 43.33 -33.78
N LEU A 19 -4.72 43.27 -35.10
CA LEU A 19 -4.10 42.09 -35.74
C LEU A 19 -2.62 42.29 -36.12
N THR A 20 -2.08 43.50 -36.06
CA THR A 20 -0.65 43.78 -36.31
C THR A 20 0.15 44.03 -35.02
N ALA A 21 -0.51 44.33 -33.89
CA ALA A 21 0.14 44.35 -32.57
C ALA A 21 0.36 42.94 -31.97
N SER A 22 -0.43 41.95 -32.41
CA SER A 22 -0.39 40.58 -31.89
C SER A 22 0.65 39.68 -32.58
N VAL A 23 1.30 40.16 -33.64
CA VAL A 23 2.34 39.41 -34.40
C VAL A 23 3.75 40.02 -34.21
N ARG A 24 3.89 41.21 -33.61
CA ARG A 24 5.20 41.80 -33.28
C ARG A 24 5.61 41.77 -31.80
N LEU A 25 4.77 41.23 -30.91
CA LEU A 25 5.19 40.85 -29.55
C LEU A 25 5.59 39.37 -29.41
N ALA A 26 5.46 38.59 -30.50
CA ALA A 26 5.85 37.17 -30.56
C ALA A 26 7.24 36.93 -31.19
N ALA A 27 8.00 37.98 -31.49
CA ALA A 27 9.37 37.89 -31.99
C ALA A 27 10.30 38.72 -31.09
N GLY A 28 10.88 38.07 -30.07
CA GLY A 28 11.96 38.70 -29.30
C GLY A 28 12.10 38.32 -27.83
N TYR A 29 11.15 37.60 -27.21
CA TYR A 29 11.39 37.03 -25.87
C TYR A 29 12.18 35.72 -26.00
N LYS A 30 13.49 35.83 -26.26
CA LYS A 30 14.39 34.76 -25.84
C LYS A 30 14.27 34.70 -24.32
N LYS A 31 13.56 33.68 -23.81
CA LYS A 31 13.61 33.31 -22.39
C LYS A 31 15.11 33.31 -22.03
N PRO A 32 15.58 34.18 -21.13
CA PRO A 32 16.99 34.16 -20.75
C PRO A 32 17.30 32.72 -20.33
N ALA A 33 18.43 32.18 -20.78
CA ALA A 33 18.90 30.88 -20.31
C ALA A 33 18.80 30.91 -18.78
N PRO A 34 18.14 29.91 -18.14
CA PRO A 34 17.91 29.94 -16.71
C PRO A 34 19.26 30.11 -16.04
N THR A 35 19.50 31.28 -15.46
CA THR A 35 20.66 31.52 -14.63
C THR A 35 20.35 30.72 -13.37
N LEU A 36 20.95 29.53 -13.25
CA LEU A 36 20.77 28.63 -12.11
C LEU A 36 21.17 29.39 -10.84
N THR A 37 20.20 30.06 -10.22
CA THR A 37 20.41 30.79 -8.98
C THR A 37 20.45 29.73 -7.90
N GLN A 38 21.66 29.42 -7.42
CA GLN A 38 21.86 28.35 -6.45
C GLN A 38 21.12 28.70 -5.15
N MET A 39 20.44 27.71 -4.57
CA MET A 39 19.79 27.85 -3.28
C MET A 39 20.83 28.16 -2.18
N ASP A 40 20.47 29.04 -1.26
CA ASP A 40 21.22 29.21 0.00
C ASP A 40 21.26 27.89 0.80
N GLU A 41 22.23 27.77 1.71
CA GLU A 41 22.49 26.52 2.43
C GLU A 41 21.30 26.04 3.26
N HIS A 42 20.58 26.96 3.90
CA HIS A 42 19.37 26.65 4.64
C HIS A 42 18.26 26.10 3.72
N LYS A 43 18.01 26.73 2.58
CA LYS A 43 17.07 26.22 1.57
C LYS A 43 17.49 24.86 1.02
N ARG A 44 18.79 24.62 0.82
CA ARG A 44 19.30 23.30 0.41
C ARG A 44 18.99 22.24 1.47
N ALA A 45 19.24 22.52 2.75
CA ALA A 45 18.92 21.60 3.85
C ALA A 45 17.42 21.29 3.91
N VAL A 46 16.56 22.32 3.84
CA VAL A 46 15.10 22.16 3.80
C VAL A 46 14.65 21.38 2.57
N HIS A 47 15.25 21.64 1.40
CA HIS A 47 14.96 20.93 0.16
C HIS A 47 15.31 19.44 0.28
N ALA A 48 16.52 19.12 0.75
CA ALA A 48 16.96 17.74 0.93
C ALA A 48 16.05 16.98 1.91
N LEU A 49 15.71 17.58 3.05
CA LEU A 49 14.79 16.98 4.01
C LEU A 49 13.42 16.72 3.38
N ASN A 50 12.84 17.66 2.64
CA ASN A 50 11.54 17.47 2.00
C ASN A 50 11.56 16.47 0.83
N ARG A 51 12.70 16.25 0.16
CA ARG A 51 12.83 15.31 -0.96
C ARG A 51 13.17 13.89 -0.52
N LEU A 52 14.12 13.75 0.41
CA LEU A 52 14.68 12.46 0.85
C LEU A 52 13.97 11.88 2.07
N THR A 53 13.10 12.64 2.75
CA THR A 53 12.38 12.19 3.95
C THR A 53 10.88 12.44 3.81
N PHE A 54 10.09 12.08 4.82
CA PHE A 54 8.69 12.49 4.93
C PHE A 54 8.49 13.92 5.43
N GLY A 55 9.56 14.70 5.57
CA GLY A 55 9.55 16.10 6.01
C GLY A 55 10.41 16.31 7.26
N PRO A 56 10.88 17.54 7.50
CA PRO A 56 11.72 17.86 8.65
C PRO A 56 10.91 17.81 9.95
N ARG A 57 11.52 17.26 11.00
CA ARG A 57 11.11 17.52 12.39
C ARG A 57 11.80 18.79 12.91
N PRO A 58 11.30 19.35 14.02
CA PRO A 58 12.03 20.36 14.77
C PRO A 58 13.50 19.96 15.02
N GLY A 59 14.43 20.85 14.66
CA GLY A 59 15.87 20.62 14.79
C GLY A 59 16.55 19.87 13.63
N ASP A 60 15.80 19.17 12.76
CA ASP A 60 16.41 18.39 11.66
C ASP A 60 17.18 19.28 10.67
N VAL A 61 16.69 20.50 10.38
CA VAL A 61 17.38 21.44 9.47
C VAL A 61 18.74 21.84 10.03
N GLN A 62 18.80 22.20 11.32
CA GLN A 62 20.05 22.55 11.99
C GLN A 62 21.01 21.36 12.01
N LYS A 63 20.52 20.16 12.35
CA LYS A 63 21.30 18.92 12.33
C LYS A 63 21.92 18.65 10.95
N VAL A 64 21.19 18.89 9.85
CA VAL A 64 21.73 18.76 8.49
C VAL A 64 22.81 19.80 8.20
N MET A 65 22.62 21.05 8.60
CA MET A 65 23.62 22.11 8.42
C MET A 65 24.89 21.81 9.23
N ASP A 66 24.77 21.36 10.48
CA ASP A 66 25.90 21.03 11.35
C ASP A 66 26.73 19.84 10.81
N ILE A 67 26.07 18.82 10.26
CA ILE A 67 26.73 17.65 9.65
C ILE A 67 27.35 18.03 8.29
N GLY A 68 26.72 18.94 7.56
CA GLY A 68 26.96 19.22 6.15
C GLY A 68 26.10 18.31 5.26
N ILE A 69 25.42 18.93 4.29
CA ILE A 69 24.37 18.28 3.48
C ILE A 69 24.84 17.03 2.73
N ASP A 70 26.04 17.05 2.14
CA ASP A 70 26.55 15.93 1.35
C ASP A 70 26.89 14.72 2.26
N LYS A 71 27.43 14.98 3.45
CA LYS A 71 27.70 13.94 4.45
C LYS A 71 26.40 13.35 4.99
N TRP A 72 25.39 14.19 5.21
CA TRP A 72 24.07 13.73 5.63
C TRP A 72 23.38 12.87 4.56
N ILE A 73 23.48 13.23 3.27
CA ILE A 73 22.96 12.42 2.16
C ILE A 73 23.67 11.07 2.10
N GLU A 74 25.00 11.04 2.20
CA GLU A 74 25.74 9.77 2.22
C GLU A 74 25.39 8.91 3.44
N LEU A 75 25.10 9.52 4.60
CA LEU A 75 24.60 8.78 5.77
C LEU A 75 23.24 8.12 5.47
N GLN A 76 22.30 8.85 4.85
CA GLN A 76 20.98 8.34 4.44
C GLN A 76 21.06 7.25 3.37
N LEU A 77 22.04 7.30 2.47
CA LEU A 77 22.32 6.24 1.48
C LEU A 77 22.88 4.95 2.13
N ASN A 78 23.25 5.00 3.42
CA ASN A 78 23.81 3.90 4.18
C ASN A 78 23.04 3.67 5.49
N PRO A 79 21.76 3.25 5.42
CA PRO A 79 20.87 3.19 6.59
C PRO A 79 21.36 2.30 7.73
N LYS A 80 22.15 1.26 7.43
CA LYS A 80 22.78 0.39 8.45
C LYS A 80 23.73 1.14 9.40
N LYS A 81 24.19 2.34 9.03
CA LYS A 81 25.04 3.21 9.88
C LYS A 81 24.23 4.14 10.79
N ILE A 82 22.92 4.18 10.62
CA ILE A 82 22.01 5.03 11.40
C ILE A 82 21.35 4.14 12.46
N ASP A 83 21.47 4.53 13.72
CA ASP A 83 20.74 3.88 14.80
C ASP A 83 19.24 4.19 14.69
N ASP A 84 18.42 3.17 14.89
CA ASP A 84 16.96 3.25 14.87
C ASP A 84 16.33 2.50 16.06
N GLY A 85 17.10 2.27 17.13
CA GLY A 85 16.64 1.52 18.31
C GLY A 85 15.41 2.12 19.00
N ALA A 86 15.24 3.45 18.92
CA ALA A 86 14.05 4.13 19.42
C ALA A 86 12.78 3.72 18.64
N LEU A 87 12.87 3.61 17.31
CA LEU A 87 11.77 3.11 16.48
C LEU A 87 11.51 1.63 16.75
N GLU A 88 12.56 0.80 16.85
CA GLU A 88 12.40 -0.62 17.14
C GLU A 88 11.67 -0.87 18.46
N SER A 89 11.92 -0.02 19.47
CA SER A 89 11.20 -0.05 20.75
C SER A 89 9.70 0.26 20.57
N ARG A 90 9.35 1.21 19.69
CA ARG A 90 7.95 1.53 19.36
C ARG A 90 7.25 0.43 18.56
N LEU A 91 8.00 -0.33 17.76
CA LEU A 91 7.48 -1.46 16.97
C LEU A 91 7.51 -2.79 17.73
N ALA A 92 8.16 -2.86 18.89
CA ALA A 92 8.25 -4.08 19.71
C ALA A 92 6.88 -4.69 20.06
N PRO A 93 5.82 -3.90 20.35
CA PRO A 93 4.50 -4.44 20.63
C PRO A 93 3.83 -5.13 19.43
N PHE A 94 4.17 -4.80 18.18
CA PHE A 94 3.54 -5.39 17.00
C PHE A 94 4.20 -6.73 16.67
N ARG A 95 3.62 -7.83 17.19
CA ARG A 95 4.26 -9.16 17.08
C ARG A 95 4.18 -9.71 15.67
N THR A 96 3.20 -9.29 14.86
CA THR A 96 3.06 -9.76 13.47
C THR A 96 4.28 -9.44 12.60
N PHE A 97 5.04 -8.38 12.92
CA PHE A 97 6.30 -8.07 12.22
C PHE A 97 7.43 -9.07 12.44
N ARG A 98 7.31 -9.94 13.44
CA ARG A 98 8.31 -10.96 13.77
C ARG A 98 7.86 -12.38 13.40
N MET A 99 6.63 -12.51 12.91
CA MET A 99 6.06 -13.79 12.48
C MET A 99 6.33 -14.03 11.01
N ASP A 100 6.50 -15.29 10.61
CA ASP A 100 6.37 -15.68 9.20
C ASP A 100 4.89 -15.82 8.79
N THR A 101 4.63 -15.96 7.49
CA THR A 101 3.25 -16.06 6.97
C THR A 101 2.47 -17.24 7.58
N ARG A 102 3.15 -18.37 7.84
CA ARG A 102 2.52 -19.56 8.42
C ARG A 102 2.14 -19.32 9.87
N GLU A 103 3.04 -18.74 10.66
CA GLU A 103 2.77 -18.32 12.03
C GLU A 103 1.63 -17.30 12.09
N ILE A 104 1.56 -16.35 11.16
CA ILE A 104 0.44 -15.41 11.06
C ILE A 104 -0.86 -16.20 10.81
N VAL A 105 -0.89 -17.12 9.85
CA VAL A 105 -2.07 -17.94 9.53
C VAL A 105 -2.49 -18.83 10.70
N GLU A 106 -1.55 -19.35 11.49
CA GLU A 106 -1.84 -20.18 12.67
C GLU A 106 -2.34 -19.38 13.88
N ASN A 107 -1.86 -18.14 14.07
CA ASN A 107 -2.33 -17.26 15.16
C ASN A 107 -3.63 -16.53 14.79
N PHE A 108 -3.82 -16.23 13.50
CA PHE A 108 -4.93 -15.47 12.96
C PHE A 108 -5.58 -16.23 11.80
N PRO A 109 -6.42 -17.24 12.08
CA PRO A 109 -6.84 -18.21 11.06
C PRO A 109 -7.77 -17.62 9.99
N PRO A 110 -7.48 -17.84 8.68
CA PRO A 110 -8.38 -17.45 7.61
C PRO A 110 -9.67 -18.28 7.58
N PRO A 111 -10.76 -17.75 7.00
CA PRO A 111 -12.03 -18.48 6.90
C PRO A 111 -11.91 -19.86 6.24
N GLN A 112 -11.00 -20.01 5.26
CA GLN A 112 -10.73 -21.27 4.58
C GLN A 112 -10.11 -22.31 5.52
N LEU A 113 -9.20 -21.89 6.40
CA LEU A 113 -8.59 -22.76 7.41
C LEU A 113 -9.64 -23.20 8.45
N ILE A 114 -10.46 -22.25 8.92
CA ILE A 114 -11.58 -22.56 9.82
C ILE A 114 -12.51 -23.61 9.23
N LYS A 115 -12.88 -23.48 7.94
CA LYS A 115 -13.68 -24.50 7.24
C LYS A 115 -12.99 -25.86 7.15
N GLN A 116 -11.66 -25.92 7.07
CA GLN A 116 -10.93 -27.19 7.07
C GLN A 116 -11.01 -27.87 8.43
N VAL A 117 -10.89 -27.08 9.51
CA VAL A 117 -11.05 -27.57 10.89
C VAL A 117 -12.47 -28.08 11.12
N MET A 118 -13.50 -27.32 10.74
CA MET A 118 -14.91 -27.75 10.82
C MET A 118 -15.18 -29.07 10.10
N ASN A 119 -14.53 -29.29 8.94
CA ASN A 119 -14.69 -30.50 8.15
C ASN A 119 -13.79 -31.66 8.61
N GLY A 120 -13.11 -31.54 9.75
CA GLY A 120 -12.20 -32.56 10.30
C GLY A 120 -10.92 -32.79 9.48
N ARG A 121 -10.61 -31.92 8.51
CA ARG A 121 -9.38 -32.01 7.69
C ARG A 121 -8.14 -31.51 8.42
N GLN A 122 -8.33 -30.73 9.48
CA GLN A 122 -7.30 -30.24 10.38
C GLN A 122 -7.80 -30.30 11.82
N SER A 123 -6.90 -30.55 12.77
CA SER A 123 -7.21 -30.55 14.20
C SER A 123 -7.20 -29.14 14.78
N LEU A 124 -7.95 -28.94 15.86
CA LEU A 124 -7.85 -27.71 16.66
C LEU A 124 -6.45 -27.55 17.27
N PRO A 125 -5.95 -26.30 17.43
CA PRO A 125 -4.69 -26.05 18.10
C PRO A 125 -4.65 -26.57 19.54
N SER A 126 -3.46 -27.01 19.99
CA SER A 126 -3.22 -27.45 21.37
C SER A 126 -3.17 -26.29 22.37
N ASP A 127 -2.68 -25.13 21.92
CA ASP A 127 -2.56 -23.91 22.72
C ASP A 127 -3.95 -23.34 23.09
N PRO A 128 -4.24 -23.08 24.39
CA PRO A 128 -5.56 -22.62 24.83
C PRO A 128 -6.00 -21.28 24.19
N THR A 129 -5.07 -20.35 24.06
CA THR A 129 -5.35 -19.00 23.53
C THR A 129 -5.70 -19.06 22.05
N ARG A 130 -4.89 -19.76 21.24
CA ARG A 130 -5.20 -20.00 19.83
C ARG A 130 -6.49 -20.81 19.67
N ARG A 131 -6.70 -21.84 20.48
CA ARG A 131 -7.94 -22.65 20.44
C ARG A 131 -9.18 -21.79 20.62
N ALA A 132 -9.17 -20.83 21.55
CA ALA A 132 -10.29 -19.93 21.77
C ALA A 132 -10.60 -19.08 20.52
N VAL A 133 -9.58 -18.57 19.82
CA VAL A 133 -9.76 -17.86 18.54
C VAL A 133 -10.41 -18.78 17.50
N TYR A 134 -9.92 -20.01 17.34
CA TYR A 134 -10.50 -20.97 16.39
C TYR A 134 -11.96 -21.30 16.72
N GLN A 135 -12.27 -21.57 17.98
CA GLN A 135 -13.63 -21.86 18.43
C GLN A 135 -14.59 -20.69 18.16
N ALA A 136 -14.17 -19.47 18.52
CA ALA A 136 -14.95 -18.26 18.23
C ALA A 136 -15.20 -18.09 16.72
N GLN A 137 -14.21 -18.40 15.86
CA GLN A 137 -14.40 -18.30 14.42
C GLN A 137 -15.24 -19.45 13.82
N ILE A 138 -15.17 -20.66 14.38
CA ILE A 138 -16.02 -21.81 13.97
C ILE A 138 -17.49 -21.45 14.20
N GLU A 139 -17.84 -21.02 15.40
CA GLU A 139 -19.23 -20.66 15.72
C GLU A 139 -19.74 -19.53 14.82
N ARG A 140 -18.90 -18.52 14.54
CA ARG A 140 -19.25 -17.46 13.57
C ARG A 140 -19.53 -17.98 12.17
N GLN A 141 -18.80 -19.01 11.71
CA GLN A 141 -19.05 -19.63 10.42
C GLN A 141 -20.34 -20.47 10.44
N GLU A 142 -20.62 -21.18 11.52
CA GLU A 142 -21.86 -21.96 11.70
C GLU A 142 -23.09 -21.05 11.68
N GLN A 143 -23.11 -20.01 12.51
CA GLN A 143 -24.19 -19.01 12.50
C GLN A 143 -24.38 -18.34 11.13
N LYS A 144 -23.29 -18.11 10.39
CA LYS A 144 -23.37 -17.56 9.03
C LYS A 144 -23.97 -18.57 8.05
N GLN A 145 -23.76 -19.87 8.25
CA GLN A 145 -24.38 -20.93 7.46
C GLN A 145 -25.86 -21.06 7.80
N GLU A 146 -26.24 -21.04 9.07
CA GLU A 146 -27.63 -21.07 9.55
C GLU A 146 -28.43 -19.90 8.99
N ARG A 147 -27.96 -18.65 9.16
CA ARG A 147 -28.62 -17.46 8.60
C ARG A 147 -28.78 -17.55 7.08
N LYS A 148 -27.79 -18.11 6.38
CA LYS A 148 -27.89 -18.33 4.92
C LYS A 148 -28.96 -19.36 4.58
N GLN A 149 -29.07 -20.45 5.35
CA GLN A 149 -30.11 -21.47 5.16
C GLN A 149 -31.51 -20.91 5.46
N GLU A 150 -31.65 -20.07 6.49
CA GLU A 150 -32.91 -19.39 6.82
C GLU A 150 -33.30 -18.38 5.73
N SER A 151 -32.37 -17.54 5.27
CA SER A 151 -32.60 -16.59 4.18
C SER A 151 -32.87 -17.26 2.83
N GLY A 152 -32.34 -18.47 2.61
CA GLY A 152 -32.63 -19.28 1.43
C GLY A 152 -34.03 -19.89 1.42
N LYS A 153 -34.70 -19.96 2.58
CA LYS A 153 -36.09 -20.41 2.71
C LYS A 153 -37.10 -19.27 2.49
N ASN A 154 -36.70 -18.02 2.69
CA ASN A 154 -37.50 -16.82 2.42
C ASN A 154 -36.67 -15.80 1.61
N PRO A 155 -36.70 -15.85 0.26
CA PRO A 155 -35.93 -14.90 -0.55
C PRO A 155 -36.51 -13.49 -0.36
N PRO A 156 -35.68 -12.46 -0.08
CA PRO A 156 -36.13 -11.08 -0.17
C PRO A 156 -36.42 -10.76 -1.64
N ASP A 157 -37.51 -10.01 -1.87
CA ASP A 157 -38.01 -9.61 -3.17
C ASP A 157 -36.88 -9.03 -4.06
N ALA A 158 -36.77 -9.55 -5.27
CA ALA A 158 -35.64 -9.34 -6.16
C ALA A 158 -35.74 -7.99 -6.91
N THR A 159 -35.58 -6.87 -6.19
CA THR A 159 -35.37 -5.55 -6.80
C THR A 159 -34.40 -4.69 -5.98
N ALA A 160 -33.18 -5.19 -5.73
CA ALA A 160 -32.06 -4.34 -5.30
C ALA A 160 -30.71 -5.03 -5.46
N SER A 161 -30.26 -5.22 -6.70
CA SER A 161 -28.86 -5.54 -7.00
C SER A 161 -28.26 -4.39 -7.81
N ASN A 162 -27.49 -3.55 -7.13
CA ASN A 162 -26.29 -2.86 -7.61
C ASN A 162 -26.13 -1.52 -6.87
N ALA A 163 -25.47 -1.54 -5.72
CA ALA A 163 -24.80 -0.36 -5.16
C ALA A 163 -23.79 -0.83 -4.11
N VAL A 164 -22.53 -0.95 -4.53
CA VAL A 164 -21.38 -0.97 -3.62
C VAL A 164 -20.96 0.48 -3.50
N ASP A 165 -21.55 1.21 -2.55
CA ASP A 165 -21.08 2.47 -1.93
C ASP A 165 -22.26 3.24 -1.33
N ALA A 166 -22.50 3.06 -0.02
CA ALA A 166 -23.27 4.00 0.80
C ALA A 166 -23.11 3.70 2.31
N PRO A 167 -22.20 4.36 3.05
CA PRO A 167 -22.10 4.19 4.50
C PRO A 167 -22.88 5.30 5.22
N ALA A 168 -24.22 5.26 5.16
CA ALA A 168 -25.10 5.97 6.12
C ALA A 168 -26.58 5.62 5.92
N VAL A 169 -27.05 5.63 4.68
CA VAL A 169 -28.49 5.50 4.35
C VAL A 169 -28.98 4.07 4.53
N ASP A 170 -28.11 3.08 4.31
CA ASP A 170 -28.46 1.65 4.37
C ASP A 170 -28.54 1.11 5.81
N ALA A 171 -27.81 1.71 6.75
CA ALA A 171 -27.88 1.38 8.17
C ALA A 171 -29.18 1.91 8.82
N ALA A 172 -29.59 3.13 8.43
CA ALA A 172 -30.85 3.73 8.85
C ALA A 172 -32.06 2.94 8.28
N ASN A 173 -32.00 2.53 7.00
CA ASN A 173 -33.05 1.69 6.40
C ASN A 173 -33.10 0.27 6.98
N LYS A 174 -31.97 -0.31 7.40
CA LYS A 174 -31.97 -1.59 8.15
C LYS A 174 -32.56 -1.45 9.55
N GLN A 175 -32.29 -0.36 10.25
CA GLN A 175 -32.88 -0.11 11.58
C GLN A 175 -34.39 0.16 11.50
N ALA A 176 -34.84 0.85 10.44
CA ALA A 176 -36.26 1.13 10.18
C ALA A 176 -37.10 -0.14 9.98
N ARG A 177 -36.50 -1.25 9.52
CA ARG A 177 -37.16 -2.55 9.26
C ARG A 177 -37.21 -3.52 10.46
N LEU A 178 -36.61 -3.18 11.58
CA LEU A 178 -36.62 -4.01 12.80
C LEU A 178 -37.87 -3.70 13.61
N GLY A 179 -38.61 -4.73 14.03
CA GLY A 179 -39.75 -4.58 14.94
C GLY A 179 -39.33 -3.98 16.28
N ASP A 180 -40.26 -3.32 16.98
CA ASP A 180 -39.98 -2.59 18.22
C ASP A 180 -39.43 -3.49 19.34
N GLU A 181 -39.85 -4.76 19.38
CA GLU A 181 -39.31 -5.78 20.30
C GLU A 181 -37.84 -6.10 20.01
N GLU A 182 -37.46 -6.28 18.74
CA GLU A 182 -36.06 -6.57 18.37
C GLU A 182 -35.15 -5.37 18.69
N ARG A 183 -35.68 -4.14 18.56
CA ARG A 183 -34.97 -2.93 18.99
C ARG A 183 -34.83 -2.86 20.51
N ALA A 184 -35.85 -3.25 21.27
CA ALA A 184 -35.80 -3.30 22.73
C ALA A 184 -34.76 -4.33 23.22
N GLN A 185 -34.79 -5.55 22.69
CA GLN A 185 -33.81 -6.60 23.00
C GLN A 185 -32.38 -6.17 22.69
N ARG A 186 -32.15 -5.49 21.55
CA ARG A 186 -30.82 -4.96 21.22
C ARG A 186 -30.37 -3.83 22.16
N ARG A 187 -31.29 -3.01 22.68
CA ARG A 187 -30.97 -1.98 23.68
C ARG A 187 -30.61 -2.62 25.02
N GLU A 188 -31.38 -3.59 25.48
CA GLU A 188 -31.10 -4.35 26.71
C GLU A 188 -29.77 -5.10 26.63
N ALA A 189 -29.51 -5.81 25.53
CA ALA A 189 -28.24 -6.50 25.31
C ALA A 189 -27.03 -5.54 25.35
N ARG A 190 -27.19 -4.31 24.83
CA ARG A 190 -26.17 -3.27 24.92
C ARG A 190 -25.98 -2.75 26.34
N MET A 191 -27.06 -2.52 27.09
CA MET A 191 -26.95 -2.09 28.49
C MET A 191 -26.25 -3.17 29.34
N PHE A 192 -26.63 -4.44 29.17
CA PHE A 192 -25.99 -5.54 29.86
C PHE A 192 -24.51 -5.66 29.50
N ALA A 193 -24.15 -5.48 28.23
CA ALA A 193 -22.76 -5.47 27.81
C ALA A 193 -21.97 -4.28 28.36
N ASP A 194 -22.58 -3.09 28.47
CA ASP A 194 -21.94 -1.93 29.09
C ASP A 194 -21.68 -2.17 30.59
N LEU A 195 -22.64 -2.76 31.32
CA LEU A 195 -22.43 -3.20 32.71
C LEU A 195 -21.32 -4.24 32.81
N THR A 196 -21.30 -5.21 31.90
CA THR A 196 -20.25 -6.23 31.83
C THR A 196 -18.88 -5.58 31.58
N VAL A 197 -18.79 -4.55 30.75
CA VAL A 197 -17.55 -3.80 30.52
C VAL A 197 -17.08 -3.14 31.81
N GLU A 198 -17.96 -2.48 32.56
CA GLU A 198 -17.62 -1.84 33.83
C GLU A 198 -17.12 -2.85 34.87
N GLU A 199 -17.82 -3.99 35.02
CA GLU A 199 -17.38 -5.08 35.89
C GLU A 199 -15.99 -5.60 35.50
N LEU A 200 -15.75 -5.79 34.20
CA LEU A 200 -14.46 -6.24 33.71
C LEU A 200 -13.37 -5.18 33.93
N LEU A 201 -13.63 -3.90 33.70
CA LEU A 201 -12.65 -2.81 33.90
C LEU A 201 -12.14 -2.74 35.34
N ASN A 202 -12.93 -3.17 36.31
CA ASN A 202 -12.53 -3.27 37.71
C ASN A 202 -11.59 -4.46 38.02
N LEU A 203 -11.36 -5.37 37.05
CA LEU A 203 -10.48 -6.51 37.20
C LEU A 203 -9.06 -6.24 36.66
N PRO A 204 -8.02 -6.89 37.22
CA PRO A 204 -6.68 -6.88 36.65
C PRO A 204 -6.67 -7.35 35.17
N PRO A 205 -5.75 -6.84 34.32
CA PRO A 205 -5.68 -7.19 32.88
C PRO A 205 -5.76 -8.69 32.59
N ASP A 206 -5.01 -9.53 33.31
CA ASP A 206 -5.01 -10.98 33.12
C ASP A 206 -6.36 -11.63 33.44
N GLN A 207 -7.08 -11.10 34.43
CA GLN A 207 -8.40 -11.60 34.81
C GLN A 207 -9.46 -11.18 33.81
N ARG A 208 -9.37 -9.96 33.26
CA ARG A 208 -10.20 -9.49 32.14
C ARG A 208 -10.14 -10.47 30.97
N VAL A 209 -8.92 -10.78 30.50
CA VAL A 209 -8.71 -11.71 29.38
C VAL A 209 -9.29 -13.09 29.69
N LYS A 210 -8.99 -13.65 30.87
CA LYS A 210 -9.54 -14.95 31.27
C LYS A 210 -11.06 -14.97 31.31
N ARG A 211 -11.71 -13.89 31.76
CA ARG A 211 -13.17 -13.80 31.81
C ARG A 211 -13.77 -13.74 30.41
N VAL A 212 -13.17 -12.97 29.50
CA VAL A 212 -13.61 -12.89 28.09
C VAL A 212 -13.45 -14.23 27.38
N LEU A 213 -12.33 -14.95 27.58
CA LEU A 213 -12.12 -16.27 26.97
C LEU A 213 -13.11 -17.33 27.44
N LYS A 214 -13.75 -17.13 28.60
CA LYS A 214 -14.80 -18.01 29.14
C LYS A 214 -16.21 -17.62 28.72
N MET A 215 -16.40 -16.42 28.15
CA MET A 215 -17.71 -15.97 27.66
C MET A 215 -18.14 -16.79 26.45
N ALA A 216 -19.44 -16.96 26.28
CA ALA A 216 -19.98 -17.52 25.04
C ALA A 216 -19.63 -16.60 23.84
N PRO A 217 -19.39 -17.12 22.63
CA PRO A 217 -18.97 -16.27 21.51
C PRO A 217 -19.97 -15.17 21.11
N GLU A 218 -21.27 -15.34 21.39
CA GLU A 218 -22.25 -14.26 21.22
C GLU A 218 -22.05 -13.13 22.25
N GLU A 219 -21.81 -13.45 23.52
CA GLU A 219 -21.44 -12.47 24.56
C GLU A 219 -20.15 -11.72 24.19
N GLN A 220 -19.13 -12.45 23.72
CA GLN A 220 -17.88 -11.86 23.23
C GLN A 220 -18.13 -10.88 22.08
N ARG A 221 -19.10 -11.17 21.19
CA ARG A 221 -19.47 -10.28 20.08
C ARG A 221 -20.12 -9.00 20.57
N ILE A 222 -21.06 -9.11 21.50
CA ILE A 222 -21.77 -7.95 22.05
C ILE A 222 -20.77 -7.09 22.82
N LEU A 223 -19.89 -7.71 23.61
CA LEU A 223 -18.76 -7.04 24.27
C LEU A 223 -17.85 -6.32 23.26
N ALA A 224 -17.43 -7.00 22.19
CA ALA A 224 -16.61 -6.37 21.16
C ALA A 224 -17.33 -5.19 20.47
N ALA A 225 -18.66 -5.22 20.38
CA ALA A 225 -19.45 -4.12 19.84
C ALA A 225 -19.57 -2.93 20.81
N SER A 226 -19.59 -3.17 22.14
CA SER A 226 -19.58 -2.11 23.16
C SER A 226 -18.20 -1.49 23.36
N LEU A 227 -17.13 -2.23 23.08
CA LEU A 227 -15.73 -1.76 23.16
C LEU A 227 -15.28 -0.91 21.95
N LYS A 228 -16.19 -0.44 21.10
CA LYS A 228 -15.85 0.43 19.96
C LYS A 228 -15.39 1.82 20.41
N GLY A 229 -14.50 2.42 19.63
CA GLY A 229 -13.98 3.76 19.89
C GLY A 229 -13.06 3.77 21.11
N GLY A 230 -13.20 4.77 21.97
CA GLY A 230 -12.28 5.01 23.07
C GLY A 230 -12.25 3.91 24.15
N ARG A 231 -13.41 3.33 24.47
CA ARG A 231 -13.57 2.33 25.53
C ARG A 231 -12.71 1.08 25.32
N GLY A 232 -12.45 0.70 24.07
CA GLY A 232 -11.62 -0.46 23.75
C GLY A 232 -10.16 -0.31 24.19
N ASN A 233 -9.59 0.89 24.07
CA ASN A 233 -8.21 1.13 24.48
C ASN A 233 -8.08 1.07 26.00
N ASP A 234 -9.03 1.67 26.73
CA ASP A 234 -9.08 1.67 28.19
C ASP A 234 -9.28 0.21 28.69
N PHE A 235 -10.11 -0.56 27.99
CA PHE A 235 -10.28 -1.99 28.25
C PHE A 235 -9.01 -2.82 28.01
N MET A 236 -8.14 -2.40 27.11
CA MET A 236 -6.88 -3.10 26.81
C MET A 236 -5.68 -2.53 27.57
N GLU A 237 -5.87 -1.48 28.38
CA GLU A 237 -4.81 -0.84 29.13
C GLU A 237 -4.16 -1.83 30.11
N GLY A 238 -2.83 -1.82 30.20
CA GLY A 238 -2.05 -2.74 31.04
C GLY A 238 -1.97 -4.19 30.52
N MET A 239 -2.64 -4.55 29.42
CA MET A 239 -2.49 -5.88 28.80
C MET A 239 -1.19 -6.01 28.00
N SER A 240 -0.64 -7.21 27.96
CA SER A 240 0.49 -7.54 27.08
C SER A 240 0.07 -7.49 25.60
N PRO A 241 1.00 -7.32 24.66
CA PRO A 241 0.65 -7.29 23.23
C PRO A 241 -0.09 -8.55 22.75
N GLN A 242 0.35 -9.73 23.20
CA GLN A 242 -0.32 -10.99 22.89
C GLN A 242 -1.76 -11.05 23.41
N GLN A 243 -2.03 -10.48 24.59
CA GLN A 243 -3.38 -10.43 25.14
C GLN A 243 -4.28 -9.50 24.31
N LYS A 244 -3.77 -8.34 23.91
CA LYS A 244 -4.49 -7.40 23.03
C LYS A 244 -4.83 -8.06 21.69
N GLU A 245 -3.83 -8.67 21.04
CA GLU A 245 -4.00 -9.42 19.78
C GLU A 245 -5.05 -10.52 19.92
N THR A 246 -5.02 -11.30 21.01
CA THR A 246 -5.99 -12.38 21.26
C THR A 246 -7.41 -11.84 21.31
N LEU A 247 -7.66 -10.80 22.10
CA LEU A 247 -9.00 -10.23 22.25
C LEU A 247 -9.51 -9.63 20.94
N MET A 248 -8.65 -8.96 20.19
CA MET A 248 -9.00 -8.46 18.87
C MET A 248 -9.28 -9.61 17.89
N ALA A 249 -8.50 -10.69 17.94
CA ALA A 249 -8.61 -11.86 17.07
C ALA A 249 -9.87 -12.71 17.35
N LEU A 250 -10.36 -12.76 18.59
CA LEU A 250 -11.68 -13.35 18.88
C LEU A 250 -12.78 -12.70 18.02
N ASN A 251 -12.65 -11.40 17.76
CA ASN A 251 -13.58 -10.69 16.91
C ASN A 251 -13.23 -10.75 15.42
N ASN A 252 -12.03 -10.30 15.05
CA ASN A 252 -11.60 -10.26 13.65
C ASN A 252 -10.08 -10.50 13.57
N PRO A 253 -9.65 -11.76 13.35
CA PRO A 253 -8.23 -12.10 13.25
C PRO A 253 -7.50 -11.31 12.16
N GLN A 254 -8.15 -11.10 11.01
CA GLN A 254 -7.58 -10.35 9.88
C GLN A 254 -7.30 -8.90 10.24
N GLN A 255 -8.17 -8.28 11.04
CA GLN A 255 -8.02 -6.88 11.42
C GLN A 255 -6.78 -6.64 12.27
N VAL A 256 -6.35 -7.63 13.07
CA VAL A 256 -5.11 -7.52 13.87
C VAL A 256 -3.91 -7.30 12.96
N ILE A 257 -3.77 -8.17 11.95
CA ILE A 257 -2.66 -8.12 10.99
C ILE A 257 -2.65 -6.79 10.24
N VAL A 258 -3.81 -6.40 9.70
CA VAL A 258 -3.93 -5.16 8.92
C VAL A 258 -3.66 -3.93 9.79
N SER A 259 -4.19 -3.91 11.01
CA SER A 259 -4.00 -2.79 11.95
C SER A 259 -2.53 -2.61 12.31
N GLU A 260 -1.83 -3.69 12.69
CA GLU A 260 -0.40 -3.61 13.04
C GLU A 260 0.45 -3.20 11.85
N LEU A 261 0.19 -3.76 10.66
CA LEU A 261 0.89 -3.41 9.43
C LEU A 261 0.77 -1.91 9.12
N VAL A 262 -0.45 -1.39 9.10
CA VAL A 262 -0.75 0.02 8.80
C VAL A 262 -0.15 0.95 9.84
N GLN A 263 -0.29 0.64 11.13
CA GLN A 263 0.30 1.44 12.20
C GLN A 263 1.82 1.43 12.13
N GLY A 264 2.45 0.27 11.91
CA GLY A 264 3.90 0.19 11.77
C GLY A 264 4.43 0.98 10.59
N LYS A 265 3.74 0.98 9.43
CA LYS A 265 4.14 1.83 8.29
C LYS A 265 4.19 3.31 8.68
N LEU A 266 3.17 3.79 9.38
CA LEU A 266 3.09 5.18 9.83
C LEU A 266 4.15 5.50 10.89
N LEU A 267 4.33 4.63 11.89
CA LEU A 267 5.36 4.84 12.91
C LEU A 267 6.77 4.87 12.31
N ARG A 268 7.07 4.01 11.33
CA ARG A 268 8.34 4.05 10.61
C ARG A 268 8.54 5.37 9.86
N ALA A 269 7.53 5.80 9.11
CA ALA A 269 7.58 7.07 8.40
C ALA A 269 7.74 8.28 9.34
N ILE A 270 7.11 8.25 10.51
CA ILE A 270 7.12 9.34 11.50
C ILE A 270 8.43 9.35 12.32
N TYR A 271 8.91 8.21 12.80
CA TYR A 271 9.97 8.14 13.81
C TYR A 271 11.33 7.69 13.32
N SER A 272 11.42 6.97 12.19
CA SER A 272 12.70 6.43 11.73
C SER A 272 13.72 7.55 11.49
N GLU A 273 14.97 7.34 11.91
CA GLU A 273 16.09 8.20 11.48
C GLU A 273 16.60 7.79 10.06
N ARG A 274 16.23 6.60 9.59
CA ARG A 274 16.56 6.04 8.25
C ARG A 274 15.55 6.48 7.20
N GLN A 275 15.27 7.77 7.14
CA GLN A 275 14.17 8.32 6.36
C GLN A 275 14.23 8.01 4.86
N LEU A 276 15.41 8.01 4.23
CA LEU A 276 15.53 7.63 2.82
C LEU A 276 15.17 6.16 2.57
N ASP A 277 15.47 5.27 3.53
CA ASP A 277 15.12 3.85 3.46
C ASP A 277 13.60 3.65 3.51
N GLU A 278 12.90 4.41 4.37
CA GLU A 278 11.44 4.40 4.43
C GLU A 278 10.79 4.96 3.17
N VAL A 279 11.33 6.07 2.64
CA VAL A 279 10.87 6.66 1.37
C VAL A 279 11.05 5.67 0.21
N MET A 280 12.18 4.99 0.15
CA MET A 280 12.45 4.00 -0.90
C MET A 280 11.62 2.73 -0.73
N THR A 281 11.38 2.29 0.51
CA THR A 281 10.47 1.17 0.80
C THR A 281 9.05 1.50 0.31
N ASP A 282 8.55 2.70 0.59
CA ASP A 282 7.24 3.15 0.09
C ASP A 282 7.20 3.24 -1.44
N PHE A 283 8.25 3.79 -2.06
CA PHE A 283 8.38 3.88 -3.52
C PHE A 283 8.33 2.50 -4.17
N TRP A 284 9.09 1.53 -3.66
CA TRP A 284 9.16 0.18 -4.23
C TRP A 284 7.89 -0.63 -3.97
N PHE A 285 7.30 -0.51 -2.78
CA PHE A 285 6.00 -1.13 -2.52
C PHE A 285 4.96 -0.60 -3.52
N ASN A 286 4.94 0.71 -3.76
CA ASN A 286 4.02 1.31 -4.72
C ASN A 286 4.32 0.89 -6.18
N HIS A 287 5.58 0.63 -6.51
CA HIS A 287 5.96 0.15 -7.84
C HIS A 287 5.61 -1.33 -8.09
N PHE A 288 5.73 -2.16 -7.06
CA PHE A 288 5.33 -3.57 -7.04
C PHE A 288 4.07 -3.73 -6.19
N ASN A 289 3.03 -2.95 -6.52
CA ASN A 289 1.85 -2.82 -5.67
C ASN A 289 1.12 -4.17 -5.51
N ILE A 290 0.73 -4.47 -4.27
CA ILE A 290 -0.16 -5.58 -3.93
C ILE A 290 -1.34 -5.03 -3.14
N PHE A 291 -2.55 -5.37 -3.57
CA PHE A 291 -3.77 -4.97 -2.87
C PHE A 291 -4.04 -5.87 -1.67
N ILE A 292 -4.05 -5.29 -0.47
CA ILE A 292 -4.31 -6.04 0.77
C ILE A 292 -5.63 -6.78 0.76
N GLY A 293 -6.66 -6.22 0.10
CA GLY A 293 -8.00 -6.80 0.04
C GLY A 293 -8.13 -8.05 -0.83
N LYS A 294 -7.08 -8.48 -1.57
CA LYS A 294 -7.17 -9.65 -2.46
C LYS A 294 -6.98 -10.95 -1.69
N GLY A 295 -8.01 -11.37 -0.95
CA GLY A 295 -8.11 -12.70 -0.33
C GLY A 295 -6.94 -13.01 0.63
N PRO A 296 -6.14 -14.07 0.38
CA PRO A 296 -4.93 -14.42 1.13
C PRO A 296 -3.84 -13.34 1.27
N ASP A 297 -3.80 -12.31 0.42
CA ASP A 297 -2.75 -11.28 0.48
C ASP A 297 -2.72 -10.52 1.83
N HIS A 298 -3.85 -10.44 2.54
CA HIS A 298 -3.94 -9.94 3.91
C HIS A 298 -2.92 -10.57 4.89
N TYR A 299 -2.49 -11.82 4.63
CA TYR A 299 -1.57 -12.56 5.48
C TYR A 299 -0.12 -12.52 5.01
N MET A 300 0.11 -12.11 3.76
CA MET A 300 1.42 -12.18 3.10
C MET A 300 2.09 -10.82 2.95
N ILE A 301 1.33 -9.71 3.03
CA ILE A 301 1.91 -8.37 2.82
C ILE A 301 2.91 -7.99 3.91
N THR A 302 2.70 -8.42 5.16
CA THR A 302 3.62 -8.12 6.26
C THR A 302 5.01 -8.69 6.00
N SER A 303 5.11 -9.96 5.59
CA SER A 303 6.37 -10.60 5.20
C SER A 303 6.89 -10.06 3.86
N TYR A 304 6.01 -9.77 2.91
CA TYR A 304 6.40 -9.16 1.63
C TYR A 304 7.09 -7.80 1.82
N GLU A 305 6.54 -6.88 2.60
CA GLU A 305 7.22 -5.60 2.86
C GLU A 305 8.54 -5.81 3.60
N ARG A 306 8.54 -6.63 4.67
CA ARG A 306 9.70 -6.86 5.54
C ARG A 306 10.87 -7.55 4.81
N ASP A 307 10.57 -8.63 4.10
CA ASP A 307 11.57 -9.58 3.60
C ASP A 307 11.90 -9.35 2.12
N VAL A 308 10.97 -8.78 1.35
CA VAL A 308 11.16 -8.52 -0.09
C VAL A 308 11.48 -7.05 -0.35
N ILE A 309 10.58 -6.13 0.01
CA ILE A 309 10.75 -4.72 -0.36
C ILE A 309 11.88 -4.07 0.45
N ARG A 310 11.76 -4.10 1.77
CA ARG A 310 12.64 -3.36 2.69
C ARG A 310 14.09 -3.86 2.65
N GLN A 311 14.29 -5.17 2.51
CA GLN A 311 15.64 -5.75 2.38
C GLN A 311 16.40 -5.25 1.15
N HIS A 312 15.69 -4.86 0.08
CA HIS A 312 16.28 -4.52 -1.21
C HIS A 312 16.08 -3.03 -1.59
N ALA A 313 15.55 -2.19 -0.69
CA ALA A 313 15.12 -0.83 -1.02
C ALA A 313 16.23 0.07 -1.61
N LEU A 314 17.47 -0.12 -1.17
CA LEU A 314 18.69 0.55 -1.69
C LEU A 314 19.68 -0.45 -2.31
N GLY A 315 19.21 -1.66 -2.66
CA GLY A 315 20.01 -2.74 -3.23
C GLY A 315 20.11 -2.67 -4.76
N LYS A 316 20.36 -3.81 -5.40
CA LYS A 316 20.27 -3.94 -6.86
C LYS A 316 18.83 -4.18 -7.27
N PHE A 317 18.44 -3.57 -8.39
CA PHE A 317 17.11 -3.75 -8.95
C PHE A 317 16.82 -5.21 -9.34
N GLU A 318 17.79 -5.95 -9.88
CA GLU A 318 17.63 -7.37 -10.22
C GLU A 318 17.26 -8.22 -9.00
N ASP A 319 17.93 -7.99 -7.85
CA ASP A 319 17.67 -8.74 -6.61
C ASP A 319 16.25 -8.46 -6.11
N LEU A 320 15.82 -7.19 -6.13
CA LEU A 320 14.44 -6.81 -5.81
C LEU A 320 13.44 -7.46 -6.76
N LEU A 321 13.69 -7.40 -8.07
CA LEU A 321 12.81 -7.96 -9.10
C LEU A 321 12.67 -9.48 -8.96
N LEU A 322 13.76 -10.19 -8.66
CA LEU A 322 13.73 -11.62 -8.41
C LEU A 322 12.96 -11.95 -7.12
N ALA A 323 13.20 -11.20 -6.05
CA ALA A 323 12.52 -11.39 -4.78
C ALA A 323 11.01 -11.11 -4.89
N THR A 324 10.59 -10.10 -5.67
CA THR A 324 9.17 -9.83 -5.92
C THR A 324 8.53 -10.92 -6.78
N ALA A 325 9.19 -11.38 -7.86
CA ALA A 325 8.68 -12.45 -8.71
C ALA A 325 8.50 -13.79 -7.98
N LYS A 326 9.30 -14.05 -6.94
CA LYS A 326 9.19 -15.24 -6.08
C LYS A 326 8.30 -15.06 -4.85
N SER A 327 7.84 -13.85 -4.58
CA SER A 327 6.98 -13.59 -3.42
C SER A 327 5.65 -14.34 -3.55
N PRO A 328 5.22 -15.13 -2.53
CA PRO A 328 3.89 -15.71 -2.51
C PRO A 328 2.78 -14.66 -2.67
N ALA A 329 2.97 -13.46 -2.10
CA ALA A 329 2.02 -12.35 -2.26
C ALA A 329 1.90 -11.93 -3.72
N MET A 330 3.01 -11.74 -4.43
CA MET A 330 2.97 -11.28 -5.83
C MET A 330 2.45 -12.37 -6.77
N LEU A 331 2.87 -13.63 -6.55
CA LEU A 331 2.37 -14.79 -7.29
C LEU A 331 0.86 -14.95 -7.14
N PHE A 332 0.32 -14.72 -5.95
CA PHE A 332 -1.12 -14.73 -5.69
C PHE A 332 -1.82 -13.50 -6.30
N TYR A 333 -1.25 -12.32 -6.09
CA TYR A 333 -1.82 -11.06 -6.52
C TYR A 333 -2.00 -10.93 -8.04
N LEU A 334 -1.09 -11.52 -8.81
CA LEU A 334 -1.18 -11.57 -10.27
C LEU A 334 -1.67 -12.92 -10.81
N ASP A 335 -2.15 -13.81 -9.93
CA ASP A 335 -2.66 -15.14 -10.24
C ASP A 335 -1.67 -16.06 -10.99
N ASN A 336 -0.37 -15.77 -10.95
CA ASN A 336 0.66 -16.59 -11.62
C ASN A 336 0.79 -17.98 -10.97
N TRP A 337 0.46 -18.09 -9.69
CA TRP A 337 0.47 -19.39 -8.98
C TRP A 337 -0.47 -20.44 -9.59
N LEU A 338 -1.43 -20.02 -10.42
CA LEU A 338 -2.35 -20.89 -11.18
C LEU A 338 -1.90 -21.12 -12.64
N SER A 339 -0.80 -20.51 -13.10
CA SER A 339 -0.38 -20.55 -14.50
C SER A 339 0.13 -21.93 -14.89
N ILE A 340 -0.52 -22.53 -15.90
CA ILE A 340 -0.18 -23.85 -16.43
C ILE A 340 0.20 -23.71 -17.91
N GLY A 341 1.35 -24.28 -18.26
CA GLY A 341 1.87 -24.31 -19.62
C GLY A 341 1.00 -25.15 -20.56
N PRO A 342 0.73 -24.70 -21.79
CA PRO A 342 -0.05 -25.47 -22.77
C PRO A 342 0.59 -26.83 -23.11
N ASN A 343 1.93 -26.94 -23.06
CA ASN A 343 2.67 -28.17 -23.31
C ASN A 343 3.13 -28.87 -22.01
N SER A 344 2.59 -28.47 -20.86
CA SER A 344 2.95 -29.07 -19.56
C SER A 344 2.38 -30.48 -19.41
N ASP A 345 2.98 -31.26 -18.49
CA ASP A 345 2.45 -32.57 -18.09
C ASP A 345 0.99 -32.52 -17.65
N ILE A 346 0.59 -31.48 -16.91
CA ILE A 346 -0.79 -31.33 -16.43
C ILE A 346 -1.74 -31.02 -17.58
N ALA A 347 -1.36 -30.15 -18.52
CA ALA A 347 -2.19 -29.81 -19.67
C ALA A 347 -2.35 -30.99 -20.64
N THR A 348 -1.29 -31.77 -20.85
CA THR A 348 -1.28 -32.94 -21.73
C THR A 348 -1.86 -34.21 -21.08
N GLY A 349 -2.06 -34.21 -19.76
CA GLY A 349 -2.57 -35.35 -19.01
C GLY A 349 -1.52 -36.43 -18.71
N ALA A 350 -0.23 -36.10 -18.78
CA ALA A 350 0.85 -37.02 -18.48
C ALA A 350 0.77 -37.51 -17.01
N PRO A 351 0.89 -38.82 -16.73
CA PRO A 351 0.77 -39.37 -15.39
C PRO A 351 1.96 -38.97 -14.49
N LYS A 352 1.69 -38.71 -13.20
CA LYS A 352 2.70 -38.27 -12.21
C LYS A 352 3.88 -39.26 -12.04
N ASN A 353 3.63 -40.54 -12.29
CA ASN A 353 4.62 -41.63 -12.20
C ASN A 353 4.50 -42.54 -13.43
N PRO A 354 5.26 -42.32 -14.51
CA PRO A 354 5.21 -43.18 -15.68
C PRO A 354 5.66 -44.62 -15.40
N HIS A 355 6.40 -44.87 -14.31
CA HIS A 355 7.01 -46.18 -14.00
C HIS A 355 6.24 -47.04 -12.98
N ARG A 356 5.06 -46.62 -12.49
CA ARG A 356 4.27 -47.42 -11.50
C ARG A 356 3.20 -48.32 -12.14
N GLY A 357 3.40 -48.69 -13.41
CA GLY A 357 2.40 -49.38 -14.25
C GLY A 357 2.93 -50.61 -14.99
N TYR A 358 3.78 -51.45 -14.38
CA TYR A 358 4.05 -52.80 -14.88
C TYR A 358 3.99 -53.83 -13.74
N ARG A 359 2.77 -54.10 -13.25
CA ARG A 359 2.43 -55.41 -12.68
C ARG A 359 1.31 -56.00 -13.52
N ARG A 360 1.69 -56.70 -14.59
CA ARG A 360 0.81 -57.53 -15.42
C ARG A 360 0.04 -58.51 -14.54
N HIS A 361 -1.25 -58.26 -14.31
CA HIS A 361 -2.19 -59.35 -14.03
C HIS A 361 -2.78 -59.78 -15.37
N ARG A 362 -2.40 -61.00 -15.78
CA ARG A 362 -2.78 -61.66 -17.02
C ARG A 362 -4.17 -62.26 -16.87
N PHE A 363 -5.20 -61.59 -17.38
CA PHE A 363 -6.49 -62.20 -17.70
C PHE A 363 -6.98 -61.66 -19.06
N PRO A 364 -7.40 -62.52 -20.01
CA PRO A 364 -7.79 -62.08 -21.34
C PRO A 364 -9.30 -61.80 -21.47
N ASN A 365 -9.59 -60.81 -22.31
CA ASN A 365 -10.81 -60.53 -23.08
C ASN A 365 -12.08 -60.03 -22.38
N TYR A 366 -12.37 -58.73 -22.58
CA TYR A 366 -13.63 -58.21 -23.15
C TYR A 366 -13.38 -56.84 -23.80
N PRO A 367 -13.87 -56.54 -25.02
CA PRO A 367 -13.74 -55.21 -25.60
C PRO A 367 -14.79 -54.26 -25.01
N ARG A 368 -14.43 -53.50 -23.97
CA ARG A 368 -15.25 -52.37 -23.53
C ARG A 368 -14.80 -51.12 -24.28
N ARG A 369 -15.62 -50.68 -25.24
CA ARG A 369 -15.62 -49.28 -25.73
C ARG A 369 -15.86 -48.38 -24.51
N ALA A 370 -14.80 -47.88 -23.90
CA ALA A 370 -14.88 -46.80 -22.92
C ALA A 370 -15.09 -45.51 -23.71
N SER A 371 -16.34 -45.06 -23.74
CA SER A 371 -16.67 -43.69 -24.08
C SER A 371 -15.82 -42.76 -23.22
N VAL A 372 -15.04 -41.90 -23.87
CA VAL A 372 -14.40 -40.76 -23.23
C VAL A 372 -15.52 -39.80 -22.84
N GLN A 373 -16.21 -40.09 -21.73
CA GLN A 373 -16.98 -39.09 -21.02
C GLN A 373 -15.96 -38.09 -20.52
N LYS A 374 -15.86 -36.95 -21.22
CA LYS A 374 -15.25 -35.72 -20.72
C LYS A 374 -15.81 -35.48 -19.33
N ALA A 375 -15.05 -35.87 -18.31
CA ALA A 375 -15.26 -35.40 -16.97
C ALA A 375 -15.22 -33.88 -17.07
N LYS A 376 -16.36 -33.22 -16.80
CA LYS A 376 -16.43 -31.78 -16.53
C LYS A 376 -15.66 -31.49 -15.23
N GLY A 377 -14.35 -31.69 -15.25
CA GLY A 377 -13.41 -31.27 -14.23
C GLY A 377 -13.05 -29.81 -14.50
N LYS A 378 -13.04 -28.99 -13.45
CA LYS A 378 -12.65 -27.57 -13.45
C LYS A 378 -11.62 -27.25 -14.54
N ARG A 379 -11.93 -26.30 -15.42
CA ARG A 379 -11.00 -25.73 -16.41
C ARG A 379 -9.65 -25.54 -15.73
N SER A 380 -8.61 -26.22 -16.21
CA SER A 380 -7.23 -25.87 -15.87
C SER A 380 -7.09 -24.38 -16.14
N SER A 381 -6.62 -23.62 -15.15
CA SER A 381 -6.27 -22.22 -15.37
C SER A 381 -5.25 -22.23 -16.50
N GLY A 382 -5.58 -21.59 -17.62
CA GLY A 382 -4.72 -21.54 -18.79
C GLY A 382 -3.47 -20.72 -18.52
N LEU A 383 -2.66 -20.54 -19.56
CA LEU A 383 -1.50 -19.67 -19.53
C LEU A 383 -1.86 -18.26 -19.02
N ASN A 384 -1.15 -17.77 -18.01
CA ASN A 384 -1.39 -16.44 -17.45
C ASN A 384 -0.57 -15.37 -18.17
N GLU A 385 -1.11 -14.84 -19.28
CA GLU A 385 -0.48 -13.72 -20.00
C GLU A 385 -0.50 -12.40 -19.23
N ASN A 386 -1.41 -12.25 -18.26
CA ASN A 386 -1.48 -11.03 -17.45
C ASN A 386 -0.17 -10.84 -16.68
N TYR A 387 0.32 -11.88 -15.99
CA TYR A 387 1.60 -11.79 -15.28
C TYR A 387 2.75 -11.36 -16.19
N GLY A 388 2.88 -11.97 -17.37
CA GLY A 388 3.91 -11.61 -18.34
C GLY A 388 3.79 -10.17 -18.83
N ARG A 389 2.56 -9.69 -19.03
CA ARG A 389 2.29 -8.29 -19.39
C ARG A 389 2.68 -7.35 -18.27
N GLU A 390 2.20 -7.55 -17.05
CA GLU A 390 2.49 -6.66 -15.92
C GLU A 390 3.99 -6.60 -15.61
N LEU A 391 4.69 -7.75 -15.68
CA LEU A 391 6.14 -7.82 -15.48
C LEU A 391 6.89 -6.93 -16.48
N MET A 392 6.54 -6.98 -17.77
CA MET A 392 7.18 -6.17 -18.80
C MET A 392 6.69 -4.71 -18.80
N GLU A 393 5.40 -4.50 -18.67
CA GLU A 393 4.75 -3.21 -18.84
C GLU A 393 4.89 -2.30 -17.62
N LEU A 394 4.58 -2.82 -16.44
CA LEU A 394 4.47 -2.02 -15.21
C LEU A 394 5.70 -2.09 -14.33
N HIS A 395 6.42 -3.22 -14.37
CA HIS A 395 7.52 -3.48 -13.45
C HIS A 395 8.90 -3.34 -14.09
N THR A 396 9.03 -3.42 -15.43
CA THR A 396 10.36 -3.37 -16.07
C THR A 396 10.43 -2.43 -17.27
N LEU A 397 10.04 -2.84 -18.47
CA LEU A 397 10.31 -2.13 -19.72
C LEU A 397 9.48 -0.86 -19.92
N GLY A 398 8.34 -0.75 -19.24
CA GLY A 398 7.37 0.32 -19.47
C GLY A 398 6.48 0.04 -20.68
N VAL A 399 5.32 0.69 -20.77
CA VAL A 399 4.34 0.53 -21.89
C VAL A 399 4.97 0.65 -23.29
N ASN A 400 5.97 1.54 -23.44
CA ASN A 400 6.67 1.76 -24.70
C ASN A 400 8.04 1.07 -24.74
N GLY A 401 8.16 -0.07 -24.06
CA GLY A 401 9.41 -0.80 -23.82
C GLY A 401 9.98 -1.55 -25.03
N GLY A 402 9.26 -1.55 -26.16
CA GLY A 402 9.68 -2.19 -27.40
C GLY A 402 9.45 -3.71 -27.48
N TYR A 403 8.61 -4.27 -26.61
CA TYR A 403 8.20 -5.67 -26.65
C TYR A 403 6.91 -5.85 -27.48
N SER A 404 6.71 -7.07 -27.98
CA SER A 404 5.52 -7.47 -28.73
C SER A 404 4.54 -8.29 -27.88
N GLN A 405 3.33 -8.50 -28.38
CA GLN A 405 2.39 -9.44 -27.75
C GLN A 405 2.96 -10.88 -27.70
N LYS A 406 3.81 -11.26 -28.68
CA LYS A 406 4.48 -12.55 -28.67
C LYS A 406 5.43 -12.66 -27.46
N ASP A 407 6.18 -11.61 -27.16
CA ASP A 407 7.06 -11.60 -25.98
C ASP A 407 6.26 -11.75 -24.69
N VAL A 408 5.05 -11.17 -24.61
CA VAL A 408 4.14 -11.34 -23.46
C VAL A 408 3.78 -12.82 -23.26
N THR A 409 3.36 -13.48 -24.33
CA THR A 409 3.04 -14.91 -24.30
C THR A 409 4.26 -15.76 -23.94
N GLU A 410 5.44 -15.47 -24.49
CA GLU A 410 6.67 -16.21 -24.21
C GLU A 410 7.16 -16.03 -22.77
N VAL A 411 7.10 -14.81 -22.23
CA VAL A 411 7.35 -14.55 -20.80
C VAL A 411 6.35 -15.31 -19.94
N ALA A 412 5.05 -15.30 -20.29
CA ALA A 412 4.05 -16.07 -19.56
C ALA A 412 4.37 -17.57 -19.55
N ARG A 413 4.84 -18.13 -20.68
CA ARG A 413 5.28 -19.53 -20.78
C ARG A 413 6.45 -19.82 -19.84
N VAL A 414 7.45 -18.94 -19.79
CA VAL A 414 8.60 -19.05 -18.88
C VAL A 414 8.19 -19.16 -17.41
N PHE A 415 7.18 -18.39 -16.97
CA PHE A 415 6.78 -18.33 -15.56
C PHE A 415 5.74 -19.36 -15.13
N THR A 416 5.31 -20.24 -16.04
CA THR A 416 4.47 -21.39 -15.67
C THR A 416 5.17 -22.28 -14.66
N GLY A 417 4.40 -22.86 -13.73
CA GLY A 417 4.95 -23.67 -12.64
C GLY A 417 5.60 -22.92 -11.48
N TRP A 418 5.82 -21.61 -11.58
CA TRP A 418 6.12 -20.78 -10.40
C TRP A 418 4.85 -20.61 -9.58
N THR A 419 4.75 -21.32 -8.46
CA THR A 419 3.54 -21.45 -7.65
C THR A 419 3.83 -21.33 -6.15
N ILE A 420 2.80 -21.53 -5.34
CA ILE A 420 2.84 -21.40 -3.88
C ILE A 420 2.60 -22.79 -3.30
N ASP A 421 3.50 -23.26 -2.43
CA ASP A 421 3.24 -24.46 -1.66
C ASP A 421 2.17 -24.20 -0.60
N GLN A 422 1.15 -25.06 -0.54
CA GLN A 422 0.08 -24.99 0.47
C GLN A 422 -0.42 -23.54 0.76
N PRO A 423 -0.94 -22.80 -0.25
CA PRO A 423 -1.25 -21.37 -0.12
C PRO A 423 -2.27 -21.06 0.99
N GLN A 424 -3.08 -22.03 1.37
CA GLN A 424 -4.07 -21.89 2.45
C GLN A 424 -3.47 -21.98 3.86
N GLN A 425 -2.19 -22.37 3.97
CA GLN A 425 -1.45 -22.54 5.22
C GLN A 425 -0.26 -21.58 5.34
N GLY A 426 -0.19 -20.56 4.47
CA GLY A 426 0.90 -19.59 4.48
C GLY A 426 2.24 -20.15 3.98
N GLY A 427 2.22 -21.17 3.11
CA GLY A 427 3.45 -21.71 2.53
C GLY A 427 4.11 -20.78 1.50
N GLY A 428 5.36 -21.11 1.16
CA GLY A 428 6.24 -20.26 0.38
C GLY A 428 6.23 -20.55 -1.12
N PHE A 429 7.18 -19.91 -1.83
CA PHE A 429 7.47 -20.18 -3.24
C PHE A 429 7.76 -21.67 -3.48
N LYS A 430 7.24 -22.21 -4.57
CA LYS A 430 7.57 -23.54 -5.08
C LYS A 430 7.59 -23.51 -6.60
N PHE A 431 8.52 -24.24 -7.19
CA PHE A 431 8.44 -24.61 -8.59
C PHE A 431 7.79 -25.99 -8.75
N GLU A 432 6.68 -26.06 -9.49
CA GLU A 432 5.99 -27.30 -9.88
C GLU A 432 6.25 -27.59 -11.36
N GLU A 433 7.25 -28.42 -11.63
CA GLU A 433 7.68 -28.83 -12.97
C GLU A 433 6.50 -29.27 -13.86
N ARG A 434 5.54 -29.99 -13.29
CA ARG A 434 4.41 -30.55 -14.06
C ARG A 434 3.42 -29.50 -14.57
N MET A 435 3.49 -28.28 -14.04
CA MET A 435 2.74 -27.13 -14.53
C MET A 435 3.54 -26.32 -15.57
N HIS A 436 4.84 -26.56 -15.70
CA HIS A 436 5.73 -25.77 -16.53
C HIS A 436 5.58 -26.12 -18.01
N ASP A 437 5.66 -25.10 -18.86
CA ASP A 437 5.62 -25.24 -20.30
C ASP A 437 6.97 -25.66 -20.85
N HIS A 438 7.06 -26.86 -21.43
CA HIS A 438 8.32 -27.37 -21.99
C HIS A 438 8.62 -26.80 -23.39
N GLY A 439 9.88 -26.93 -23.77
CA GLY A 439 10.44 -26.45 -25.03
C GLY A 439 11.06 -25.07 -24.94
N ASP A 440 11.95 -24.79 -25.89
CA ASP A 440 12.64 -23.52 -26.00
C ASP A 440 11.67 -22.35 -26.23
N LYS A 441 12.04 -21.20 -25.69
CA LYS A 441 11.24 -19.96 -25.71
C LYS A 441 12.09 -18.84 -26.27
N ILE A 442 11.45 -17.84 -26.88
CA ILE A 442 12.16 -16.67 -27.44
C ILE A 442 11.56 -15.41 -26.85
N VAL A 443 12.34 -14.71 -26.02
CA VAL A 443 11.93 -13.49 -25.32
C VAL A 443 12.82 -12.35 -25.78
N LEU A 444 12.25 -11.29 -26.36
CA LEU A 444 12.98 -10.11 -26.87
C LEU A 444 14.09 -10.49 -27.87
N GLY A 445 13.85 -11.52 -28.68
CA GLY A 445 14.82 -12.07 -29.62
C GLY A 445 15.92 -12.96 -29.00
N HIS A 446 15.95 -13.10 -27.67
CA HIS A 446 16.87 -13.99 -26.95
C HIS A 446 16.27 -15.39 -26.80
N ARG A 447 17.01 -16.42 -27.20
CA ARG A 447 16.58 -17.83 -27.08
C ARG A 447 16.89 -18.36 -25.69
N ILE A 448 15.84 -18.77 -24.99
CA ILE A 448 15.89 -19.41 -23.68
C ILE A 448 15.70 -20.91 -23.88
N LYS A 449 16.68 -21.69 -23.43
CA LYS A 449 16.62 -23.15 -23.50
C LYS A 449 15.70 -23.70 -22.41
N ASP A 450 15.01 -24.79 -22.72
CA ASP A 450 14.20 -25.50 -21.73
C ASP A 450 15.05 -25.89 -20.50
N ASN A 451 14.71 -25.33 -19.34
CA ASN A 451 15.46 -25.49 -18.09
C ASN A 451 14.62 -25.23 -16.82
N GLY A 452 13.30 -25.38 -16.93
CA GLY A 452 12.36 -25.25 -15.82
C GLY A 452 12.49 -23.91 -15.08
N GLU A 453 12.59 -23.94 -13.74
CA GLU A 453 12.64 -22.73 -12.90
C GLU A 453 13.76 -21.75 -13.30
N LYS A 454 14.86 -22.24 -13.87
CA LYS A 454 16.01 -21.39 -14.23
C LYS A 454 15.69 -20.43 -15.37
N GLU A 455 14.74 -20.76 -16.24
CA GLU A 455 14.29 -19.88 -17.32
C GLU A 455 13.77 -18.54 -16.78
N GLY A 456 12.97 -18.58 -15.72
CA GLY A 456 12.44 -17.37 -15.09
C GLY A 456 13.55 -16.47 -14.56
N ARG A 457 14.61 -17.04 -13.98
CA ARG A 457 15.79 -16.27 -13.55
C ARG A 457 16.50 -15.61 -14.73
N GLU A 458 16.63 -16.32 -15.85
CA GLU A 458 17.25 -15.78 -17.07
C GLU A 458 16.43 -14.62 -17.67
N VAL A 459 15.10 -14.75 -17.72
CA VAL A 459 14.22 -13.64 -18.16
C VAL A 459 14.33 -12.44 -17.23
N LEU A 460 14.29 -12.64 -15.90
CA LEU A 460 14.40 -11.52 -14.97
C LEU A 460 15.75 -10.81 -15.09
N HIS A 461 16.82 -11.57 -15.30
CA HIS A 461 18.14 -10.99 -15.59
C HIS A 461 18.14 -10.16 -16.87
N LEU A 462 17.57 -10.69 -17.96
CA LEU A 462 17.43 -9.99 -19.24
C LEU A 462 16.65 -8.68 -19.09
N LEU A 463 15.51 -8.71 -18.40
CA LEU A 463 14.67 -7.54 -18.16
C LEU A 463 15.36 -6.52 -17.25
N ALA A 464 15.98 -6.95 -16.15
CA ALA A 464 16.65 -6.05 -15.20
C ALA A 464 17.80 -5.25 -15.82
N HIS A 465 18.49 -5.80 -16.82
CA HIS A 465 19.61 -5.14 -17.50
C HIS A 465 19.20 -4.43 -18.81
N HIS A 466 17.92 -4.45 -19.16
CA HIS A 466 17.46 -3.84 -20.40
C HIS A 466 17.51 -2.31 -20.34
N ARG A 467 17.90 -1.66 -21.45
CA ARG A 467 17.98 -0.19 -21.53
C ARG A 467 16.64 0.50 -21.27
N ALA A 468 15.54 -0.09 -21.75
CA ALA A 468 14.19 0.44 -21.48
C ALA A 468 13.86 0.38 -19.98
N THR A 469 14.29 -0.67 -19.28
CA THR A 469 14.10 -0.79 -17.82
C THR A 469 14.89 0.24 -17.06
N ALA A 470 16.17 0.43 -17.39
CA ALA A 470 16.96 1.50 -16.80
C ALA A 470 16.26 2.86 -16.97
N LYS A 471 15.82 3.20 -18.19
CA LYS A 471 15.11 4.45 -18.48
C LYS A 471 13.79 4.57 -17.71
N PHE A 472 12.99 3.50 -17.66
CA PHE A 472 11.69 3.49 -16.99
C PHE A 472 11.83 3.70 -15.48
N ILE A 473 12.67 2.91 -14.82
CA ILE A 473 12.91 3.01 -13.38
C ILE A 473 13.52 4.37 -13.02
N CYS A 474 14.53 4.81 -13.76
CA CYS A 474 15.14 6.12 -13.54
C CYS A 474 14.18 7.29 -13.77
N THR A 475 13.26 7.19 -14.73
CA THR A 475 12.21 8.19 -14.92
C THR A 475 11.32 8.28 -13.67
N LYS A 476 10.92 7.14 -13.10
CA LYS A 476 10.10 7.12 -11.87
C LYS A 476 10.86 7.68 -10.66
N LEU A 477 12.15 7.36 -10.51
CA LEU A 477 13.00 7.92 -9.45
C LEU A 477 13.17 9.44 -9.60
N ALA A 478 13.50 9.92 -10.80
CA ALA A 478 13.57 11.35 -11.07
C ALA A 478 12.22 12.05 -10.82
N MET A 479 11.10 11.39 -11.17
CA MET A 479 9.76 11.88 -10.86
C MET A 479 9.50 11.99 -9.35
N ARG A 480 9.98 11.01 -8.57
CA ARG A 480 9.81 10.99 -7.12
C ARG A 480 10.63 12.07 -6.41
N PHE A 481 11.86 12.33 -6.87
CA PHE A 481 12.81 13.18 -6.15
C PHE A 481 13.01 14.59 -6.71
N VAL A 482 12.67 14.84 -7.99
CA VAL A 482 12.97 16.13 -8.64
C VAL A 482 11.68 16.89 -8.99
N SER A 483 10.91 16.41 -9.97
CA SER A 483 9.72 17.10 -10.47
C SER A 483 8.72 16.11 -11.09
N ASP A 484 7.46 16.52 -11.29
CA ASP A 484 6.46 15.65 -11.95
C ASP A 484 6.82 15.31 -13.40
N ASN A 485 7.60 16.18 -14.05
CA ASN A 485 8.09 16.05 -15.42
C ASN A 485 9.62 16.26 -15.42
N PRO A 486 10.41 15.24 -15.04
CA PRO A 486 11.86 15.39 -14.91
C PRO A 486 12.53 15.67 -16.26
N PRO A 487 13.59 16.49 -16.32
CA PRO A 487 14.34 16.72 -17.55
C PRO A 487 14.92 15.43 -18.14
N GLN A 488 14.83 15.26 -19.46
CA GLN A 488 15.31 14.04 -20.13
C GLN A 488 16.83 13.84 -19.93
N ALA A 489 17.61 14.92 -19.91
CA ALA A 489 19.05 14.86 -19.67
C ALA A 489 19.41 14.23 -18.31
N LEU A 490 18.67 14.60 -17.25
CA LEU A 490 18.82 13.98 -15.94
C LEU A 490 18.50 12.49 -16.01
N VAL A 491 17.35 12.13 -16.59
CA VAL A 491 16.91 10.73 -16.73
C VAL A 491 17.97 9.91 -17.47
N ASP A 492 18.50 10.42 -18.57
CA ASP A 492 19.52 9.73 -19.37
C ASP A 492 20.81 9.52 -18.57
N HIS A 493 21.25 10.53 -17.81
CA HIS A 493 22.46 10.45 -16.98
C HIS A 493 22.33 9.41 -15.86
N ILE A 494 21.22 9.41 -15.11
CA ILE A 494 21.03 8.42 -14.04
C ILE A 494 20.75 7.01 -14.63
N SER A 495 20.16 6.90 -15.83
CA SER A 495 19.98 5.62 -16.53
C SER A 495 21.32 5.02 -16.97
N GLN A 496 22.28 5.85 -17.39
CA GLN A 496 23.64 5.40 -17.66
C GLN A 496 24.31 4.87 -16.38
N THR A 497 24.09 5.53 -15.24
CA THR A 497 24.57 5.03 -13.94
C THR A 497 23.95 3.67 -13.63
N PHE A 498 22.64 3.53 -13.80
CA PHE A 498 21.93 2.26 -13.58
C PHE A 498 22.57 1.13 -14.39
N LEU A 499 22.78 1.31 -15.69
CA LEU A 499 23.40 0.29 -16.56
C LEU A 499 24.86 0.00 -16.16
N LYS A 500 25.65 1.04 -15.87
CA LYS A 500 27.08 0.90 -15.50
C LYS A 500 27.27 0.22 -14.13
N LYS A 501 26.30 0.37 -13.23
CA LYS A 501 26.35 -0.14 -11.86
C LYS A 501 25.45 -1.36 -11.65
N ASN A 502 25.03 -2.01 -12.74
CA ASN A 502 24.19 -3.22 -12.70
C ASN A 502 22.94 -3.04 -11.81
N GLY A 503 22.25 -1.92 -11.99
CA GLY A 503 21.01 -1.59 -11.28
C GLY A 503 21.17 -1.27 -9.79
N ASP A 504 22.37 -0.95 -9.30
CA ASP A 504 22.56 -0.50 -7.90
C ASP A 504 21.83 0.83 -7.65
N ILE A 505 20.73 0.75 -6.90
CA ILE A 505 19.85 1.89 -6.63
C ILE A 505 20.54 2.93 -5.76
N ARG A 506 21.42 2.54 -4.85
CA ARG A 506 22.19 3.49 -4.04
C ARG A 506 23.08 4.37 -4.92
N GLU A 507 23.77 3.77 -5.89
CA GLU A 507 24.61 4.53 -6.83
C GLU A 507 23.77 5.44 -7.73
N VAL A 508 22.61 4.97 -8.20
CA VAL A 508 21.68 5.77 -9.02
C VAL A 508 21.19 6.99 -8.24
N LEU A 509 20.77 6.80 -6.98
CA LEU A 509 20.33 7.90 -6.11
C LEU A 509 21.47 8.85 -5.79
N ARG A 510 22.70 8.35 -5.56
CA ARG A 510 23.88 9.20 -5.38
C ARG A 510 24.12 10.09 -6.59
N THR A 511 24.04 9.56 -7.81
CA THR A 511 24.17 10.38 -9.03
C THR A 511 23.04 11.40 -9.12
N LEU A 512 21.80 11.02 -8.80
CA LEU A 512 20.64 11.92 -8.81
C LEU A 512 20.84 13.08 -7.83
N PHE A 513 21.20 12.81 -6.57
CA PHE A 513 21.33 13.85 -5.54
C PHE A 513 22.55 14.76 -5.73
N ARG A 514 23.51 14.38 -6.58
CA ARG A 514 24.64 15.23 -6.99
C ARG A 514 24.36 16.02 -8.27
N SER A 515 23.21 15.80 -8.92
CA SER A 515 22.87 16.48 -10.16
C SER A 515 22.52 17.97 -9.93
N PRO A 516 22.89 18.87 -10.86
CA PRO A 516 22.49 20.27 -10.77
C PRO A 516 20.97 20.45 -10.90
N GLU A 517 20.28 19.56 -11.62
CA GLU A 517 18.83 19.58 -11.75
C GLU A 517 18.14 19.40 -10.40
N PHE A 518 18.63 18.48 -9.55
CA PHE A 518 18.07 18.30 -8.20
C PHE A 518 18.17 19.59 -7.36
N TRP A 519 19.28 20.33 -7.45
CA TRP A 519 19.52 21.55 -6.67
C TRP A 519 19.03 22.85 -7.32
N SER A 520 18.35 22.77 -8.46
CA SER A 520 17.80 23.95 -9.15
C SER A 520 16.73 24.64 -8.29
N SER A 521 16.76 25.97 -8.24
CA SER A 521 15.73 26.81 -7.60
C SER A 521 14.31 26.49 -8.10
N ASP A 522 14.18 26.13 -9.38
CA ASP A 522 12.89 25.76 -10.01
C ASP A 522 12.26 24.51 -9.38
N ASN A 523 13.07 23.67 -8.74
CA ASN A 523 12.62 22.45 -8.06
C ASN A 523 12.37 22.67 -6.56
N TYR A 524 12.59 23.86 -6.01
CA TYR A 524 12.24 24.17 -4.63
C TYR A 524 10.72 24.24 -4.45
N ARG A 525 10.13 23.37 -3.60
CA ARG A 525 8.67 23.33 -3.38
C ARG A 525 7.84 23.12 -4.66
N ALA A 526 8.44 22.49 -5.67
CA ALA A 526 7.81 22.29 -6.97
C ALA A 526 6.77 21.18 -6.99
N LYS A 527 6.87 20.18 -6.09
CA LYS A 527 5.92 19.04 -6.05
C LYS A 527 4.91 19.22 -4.94
N VAL A 528 3.72 18.66 -5.12
CA VAL A 528 2.71 18.53 -4.07
C VAL A 528 2.90 17.22 -3.32
N LYS A 529 2.79 17.25 -1.99
CA LYS A 529 2.85 16.06 -1.13
C LYS A 529 1.64 15.17 -1.38
N THR A 530 1.85 13.86 -1.51
CA THR A 530 0.75 12.87 -1.46
C THR A 530 0.04 12.94 -0.09
N PRO A 531 -1.16 12.36 0.08
CA PRO A 531 -1.80 12.28 1.39
C PRO A 531 -0.90 11.68 2.48
N LEU A 532 -0.20 10.57 2.18
CA LEU A 532 0.77 9.96 3.10
C LEU A 532 1.87 10.95 3.51
N GLU A 533 2.49 11.59 2.53
CA GLU A 533 3.56 12.56 2.77
C GLU A 533 3.07 13.76 3.57
N PHE A 534 1.86 14.24 3.31
CA PHE A 534 1.28 15.37 4.03
C PHE A 534 0.96 15.02 5.49
N VAL A 535 0.26 13.90 5.73
CA VAL A 535 -0.12 13.47 7.09
C VAL A 535 1.12 13.21 7.94
N VAL A 536 2.11 12.48 7.40
CA VAL A 536 3.36 12.19 8.13
C VAL A 536 4.18 13.46 8.31
N SER A 537 4.32 14.30 7.28
CA SER A 537 5.07 15.56 7.39
C SER A 537 4.48 16.48 8.44
N ALA A 538 3.15 16.55 8.54
CA ALA A 538 2.46 17.36 9.53
C ALA A 538 2.80 16.91 10.96
N VAL A 539 2.62 15.62 11.26
CA VAL A 539 2.96 15.06 12.57
C VAL A 539 4.43 15.29 12.91
N ARG A 540 5.33 15.08 11.93
CA ARG A 540 6.77 15.31 12.11
C ARG A 540 7.09 16.78 12.38
N ALA A 541 6.53 17.70 11.60
CA ALA A 541 6.78 19.13 11.73
C ALA A 541 6.30 19.69 13.07
N THR A 542 5.21 19.14 13.61
CA THR A 542 4.68 19.52 14.93
C THR A 542 5.38 18.80 16.09
N GLY A 543 6.44 18.02 15.85
CA GLY A 543 7.09 17.22 16.91
C GLY A 543 6.13 16.21 17.57
N GLY A 544 5.14 15.71 16.83
CA GLY A 544 4.01 15.00 17.41
C GLY A 544 4.35 13.61 17.94
N GLU A 545 3.81 13.30 19.12
CA GLU A 545 3.87 11.98 19.74
C GLU A 545 2.65 11.12 19.37
N VAL A 546 2.89 9.88 18.97
CA VAL A 546 1.90 8.95 18.44
C VAL A 546 1.95 7.66 19.24
N SER A 547 0.88 7.44 20.02
CA SER A 547 0.62 6.19 20.74
C SER A 547 -0.35 5.27 19.99
N ASP A 548 -1.15 5.82 19.07
CA ASP A 548 -2.07 5.08 18.20
C ASP A 548 -2.13 5.77 16.83
N ALA A 549 -1.68 5.08 15.78
CA ALA A 549 -1.64 5.64 14.43
C ALA A 549 -2.93 5.38 13.62
N THR A 550 -3.93 4.70 14.19
CA THR A 550 -5.19 4.38 13.51
C THR A 550 -5.93 5.63 13.01
N PRO A 551 -6.04 6.74 13.77
CA PRO A 551 -6.70 7.94 13.27
C PRO A 551 -5.98 8.58 12.07
N LEU A 552 -4.65 8.47 12.00
CA LEU A 552 -3.88 8.93 10.85
C LEU A 552 -4.19 8.08 9.61
N ALA A 553 -4.27 6.76 9.77
CA ALA A 553 -4.67 5.86 8.68
C ALA A 553 -6.09 6.15 8.17
N ASN A 554 -7.03 6.43 9.07
CA ASN A 554 -8.38 6.83 8.70
C ASN A 554 -8.38 8.13 7.88
N GLN A 555 -7.50 9.07 8.22
CA GLN A 555 -7.38 10.29 7.44
C GLN A 555 -6.83 10.04 6.04
N LEU A 556 -5.89 9.12 5.88
CA LEU A 556 -5.40 8.71 4.56
C LEU A 556 -6.52 8.09 3.71
N ASN A 557 -7.37 7.25 4.33
CA ASN A 557 -8.55 6.69 3.66
C ASN A 557 -9.50 7.80 3.18
N ASN A 558 -9.79 8.79 4.04
CA ASN A 558 -10.65 9.93 3.71
C ASN A 558 -10.07 10.82 2.59
N MET A 559 -8.74 10.85 2.45
CA MET A 559 -8.04 11.56 1.37
C MET A 559 -7.85 10.71 0.11
N GLY A 560 -8.42 9.49 0.04
CA GLY A 560 -8.35 8.62 -1.13
C GLY A 560 -7.05 7.84 -1.30
N MET A 561 -6.22 7.76 -0.26
CA MET A 561 -4.97 6.98 -0.27
C MET A 561 -4.93 5.95 0.87
N PRO A 562 -5.86 4.97 0.91
CA PRO A 562 -5.79 3.91 1.91
C PRO A 562 -4.46 3.15 1.83
N LEU A 563 -3.79 2.97 2.97
CA LEU A 563 -2.52 2.24 3.02
C LEU A 563 -2.73 0.79 2.59
N TYR A 564 -1.91 0.34 1.64
CA TYR A 564 -2.03 -0.99 0.99
C TYR A 564 -3.37 -1.22 0.25
N GLY A 565 -4.16 -0.16 0.04
CA GLY A 565 -5.52 -0.23 -0.47
C GLY A 565 -5.65 0.01 -1.98
N MET A 566 -4.55 0.23 -2.70
CA MET A 566 -4.60 0.41 -4.15
C MET A 566 -4.88 -0.93 -4.84
N GLN A 567 -6.02 -0.99 -5.54
CA GLN A 567 -6.46 -2.21 -6.20
C GLN A 567 -5.70 -2.59 -7.46
N PRO A 568 -5.37 -1.67 -8.40
CA PRO A 568 -4.61 -2.03 -9.59
C PRO A 568 -3.10 -2.15 -9.30
N PRO A 569 -2.36 -2.97 -10.07
CA PRO A 569 -0.92 -3.20 -9.89
C PRO A 569 -0.06 -1.96 -10.21
N THR A 570 -0.65 -0.92 -10.79
CA THR A 570 0.02 0.35 -11.15
C THR A 570 0.45 1.18 -9.94
N GLY A 571 -0.15 0.95 -8.77
CA GLY A 571 0.09 1.74 -7.55
C GLY A 571 -0.54 3.14 -7.60
N TYR A 572 -0.36 3.89 -6.53
CA TYR A 572 -0.77 5.28 -6.41
C TYR A 572 0.08 6.20 -7.30
N SER A 573 -0.56 7.21 -7.89
CA SER A 573 0.12 8.26 -8.65
C SER A 573 1.03 9.11 -7.77
N MET A 574 2.21 9.46 -8.27
CA MET A 574 3.14 10.40 -7.62
C MET A 574 3.01 11.83 -8.14
N LYS A 575 2.06 12.10 -9.04
CA LYS A 575 1.85 13.41 -9.66
C LYS A 575 0.87 14.26 -8.87
N ALA A 576 1.10 15.57 -8.86
CA ALA A 576 0.26 16.53 -8.17
C ALA A 576 -1.19 16.53 -8.66
N GLU A 577 -1.41 16.37 -9.97
CA GLU A 577 -2.75 16.42 -10.60
C GLU A 577 -3.75 15.44 -9.96
N THR A 578 -3.29 14.29 -9.46
CA THR A 578 -4.15 13.30 -8.78
C THR A 578 -4.60 13.78 -7.39
N TRP A 579 -3.80 14.62 -6.73
CA TRP A 579 -3.96 14.96 -5.32
C TRP A 579 -4.39 16.41 -5.07
N VAL A 580 -4.55 17.19 -6.13
CA VAL A 580 -4.97 18.59 -6.10
C VAL A 580 -6.39 18.70 -6.64
N ASN A 581 -7.37 18.67 -5.74
CA ASN A 581 -8.76 19.00 -6.03
C ASN A 581 -9.42 19.61 -4.77
N SER A 582 -10.58 20.25 -4.93
CA SER A 582 -11.23 20.99 -3.83
C SER A 582 -11.53 20.13 -2.60
N ALA A 583 -11.95 18.88 -2.79
CA ALA A 583 -12.22 17.94 -1.69
C ALA A 583 -10.95 17.55 -0.95
N ALA A 584 -9.86 17.26 -1.68
CA ALA A 584 -8.56 16.93 -1.10
C ALA A 584 -7.97 18.09 -0.30
N LEU A 585 -8.10 19.33 -0.78
CA LEU A 585 -7.62 20.52 -0.06
C LEU A 585 -8.40 20.76 1.24
N LEU A 586 -9.73 20.59 1.22
CA LEU A 586 -10.55 20.69 2.42
C LEU A 586 -10.20 19.59 3.44
N GLY A 587 -10.03 18.34 2.99
CA GLY A 587 -9.61 17.24 3.84
C GLY A 587 -8.26 17.48 4.52
N ARG A 588 -7.30 18.08 3.79
CA ARG A 588 -5.99 18.46 4.34
C ARG A 588 -6.09 19.56 5.39
N MET A 589 -6.89 20.59 5.15
CA MET A 589 -7.11 21.66 6.14
C MET A 589 -7.81 21.13 7.40
N ASN A 590 -8.85 20.32 7.24
CA ASN A 590 -9.55 19.70 8.37
C ASN A 590 -8.62 18.84 9.22
N PHE A 591 -7.73 18.07 8.60
CA PHE A 591 -6.71 17.31 9.32
C PHE A 591 -5.72 18.21 10.06
N ALA A 592 -5.18 19.24 9.40
CA ALA A 592 -4.22 20.15 10.02
C ALA A 592 -4.80 20.84 11.27
N LEU A 593 -6.06 21.29 11.19
CA LEU A 593 -6.79 21.86 12.32
C LEU A 593 -7.07 20.81 13.41
N ALA A 594 -7.44 19.57 13.04
CA ALA A 594 -7.69 18.50 14.01
C ALA A 594 -6.41 18.09 14.76
N LEU A 595 -5.27 17.97 14.06
CA LEU A 595 -3.97 17.69 14.63
C LEU A 595 -3.56 18.79 15.61
N SER A 596 -3.60 20.05 15.16
CA SER A 596 -3.17 21.20 15.96
C SER A 596 -4.12 21.51 17.12
N ALA A 597 -5.38 21.08 17.05
CA ALA A 597 -6.32 21.19 18.16
C ALA A 597 -6.30 19.98 19.11
N GLY A 598 -5.39 19.02 18.94
CA GLY A 598 -5.31 17.81 19.77
C GLY A 598 -6.55 16.91 19.68
N LYS A 599 -7.30 16.97 18.57
CA LYS A 599 -8.56 16.22 18.37
C LYS A 599 -8.35 14.80 17.86
N LEU A 600 -7.12 14.43 17.52
CA LEU A 600 -6.76 13.09 17.06
C LEU A 600 -6.34 12.24 18.26
N ARG A 601 -7.19 11.30 18.68
CA ARG A 601 -6.89 10.41 19.81
C ARG A 601 -5.57 9.66 19.57
N GLY A 602 -4.67 9.66 20.56
CA GLY A 602 -3.38 8.99 20.45
C GLY A 602 -2.35 9.69 19.56
N VAL A 603 -2.62 10.92 19.10
CA VAL A 603 -1.67 11.79 18.40
C VAL A 603 -1.67 13.15 19.08
N GLN A 604 -0.54 13.55 19.66
CA GLN A 604 -0.37 14.80 20.40
C GLN A 604 0.69 15.65 19.73
N ALA A 605 0.35 16.86 19.27
CA ALA A 605 1.30 17.82 18.72
C ALA A 605 2.04 18.54 19.85
N ASP A 606 3.32 18.88 19.63
CA ASP A 606 4.11 19.71 20.54
C ASP A 606 3.94 21.20 20.17
N HIS A 607 3.00 21.85 20.85
CA HIS A 607 2.68 23.27 20.66
C HIS A 607 3.81 24.22 21.10
N ASP A 608 4.64 23.81 22.08
CA ASP A 608 5.75 24.63 22.55
C ASP A 608 6.82 24.75 21.48
N THR A 609 7.04 23.68 20.72
CA THR A 609 8.01 23.67 19.64
C THR A 609 7.59 24.56 18.46
N ILE A 610 6.29 24.61 18.13
CA ILE A 610 5.81 25.45 17.03
C ILE A 610 5.78 26.93 17.46
N SER A 611 5.40 27.22 18.70
CA SER A 611 5.47 28.60 19.24
C SER A 611 6.87 29.21 19.18
N LYS A 612 7.92 28.40 19.45
CA LYS A 612 9.33 28.80 19.32
C LYS A 612 9.74 29.01 17.86
N GLN A 613 9.25 28.18 16.93
CA GLN A 613 9.48 28.34 15.49
C GLN A 613 8.72 29.55 14.89
N MET A 614 7.63 30.01 15.51
CA MET A 614 6.83 31.16 15.06
C MET A 614 7.45 32.54 15.38
N GLN A 615 8.60 32.60 16.07
CA GLN A 615 9.35 33.85 16.28
C GLN A 615 10.14 34.31 15.02
N VAL A 616 9.84 33.75 13.84
CA VAL A 616 10.38 34.18 12.55
C VAL A 616 9.56 35.36 11.98
N PRO A 617 10.16 36.52 11.65
CA PRO A 617 9.46 37.78 11.35
C PRO A 617 8.42 37.76 10.20
N GLN A 618 8.46 36.75 9.32
CA GLN A 618 7.57 36.68 8.15
C GLN A 618 6.17 36.10 8.46
N VAL A 619 6.01 35.32 9.53
CA VAL A 619 4.69 34.80 9.95
C VAL A 619 3.94 35.81 10.82
N THR A 620 4.68 36.67 11.52
CA THR A 620 4.16 37.71 12.42
C THR A 620 3.40 38.82 11.69
N GLN A 621 3.50 38.92 10.36
CA GLN A 621 2.73 39.88 9.55
C GLN A 621 1.29 39.45 9.27
N ARG A 622 0.90 38.20 9.57
CA ARG A 622 -0.50 37.74 9.54
C ARG A 622 -1.09 37.73 10.96
N ARG A 623 -1.05 38.86 11.67
CA ARG A 623 -1.91 39.04 12.85
C ARG A 623 -3.32 39.36 12.36
N LEU A 624 -4.30 38.57 12.79
CA LEU A 624 -5.69 39.03 12.78
C LEU A 624 -5.76 40.10 13.87
N ASP A 625 -5.84 41.36 13.48
CA ASP A 625 -5.94 42.51 14.38
C ASP A 625 -7.34 42.57 15.03
N ASP A 626 -7.67 41.58 15.87
CA ASP A 626 -8.84 41.62 16.74
C ASP A 626 -8.39 41.70 18.22
N PRO A 627 -8.44 42.89 18.84
CA PRO A 627 -8.02 43.08 20.23
C PRO A 627 -8.94 42.40 21.26
N ALA A 628 -10.13 41.89 20.88
CA ALA A 628 -11.08 41.27 21.81
C ALA A 628 -10.92 39.74 21.95
N ARG A 629 -10.24 39.08 21.01
CA ARG A 629 -10.00 37.62 21.04
C ARG A 629 -8.62 37.31 20.45
N PRO A 630 -7.57 37.13 21.29
CA PRO A 630 -6.28 36.71 20.77
C PRO A 630 -6.45 35.37 20.02
N PRO A 631 -5.87 35.21 18.82
CA PRO A 631 -6.02 33.99 18.04
C PRO A 631 -5.45 32.79 18.81
N HIS A 632 -6.24 31.72 18.91
CA HIS A 632 -5.78 30.46 19.51
C HIS A 632 -4.56 29.94 18.75
N LEU A 633 -3.47 29.68 19.47
CA LEU A 633 -2.20 29.19 18.92
C LEU A 633 -2.40 27.97 18.01
N SER A 634 -3.23 27.01 18.45
CA SER A 634 -3.61 25.81 17.70
C SER A 634 -4.28 26.09 16.35
N VAL A 635 -5.00 27.21 16.20
CA VAL A 635 -5.60 27.61 14.92
C VAL A 635 -4.54 28.15 13.98
N ILE A 636 -3.60 28.97 14.48
CA ILE A 636 -2.47 29.49 13.69
C ILE A 636 -1.60 28.32 13.20
N GLU A 637 -1.27 27.38 14.08
CA GLU A 637 -0.52 26.17 13.75
C GLU A 637 -1.22 25.34 12.68
N GLY A 638 -2.54 25.11 12.84
CA GLY A 638 -3.34 24.39 11.86
C GLY A 638 -3.38 25.08 10.50
N LEU A 639 -3.43 26.42 10.47
CA LEU A 639 -3.35 27.19 9.22
C LEU A 639 -1.96 27.14 8.57
N LEU A 640 -0.89 27.10 9.36
CA LEU A 640 0.49 26.96 8.84
C LEU A 640 0.72 25.58 8.24
N VAL A 641 0.32 24.51 8.95
CA VAL A 641 0.40 23.13 8.45
C VAL A 641 -0.54 22.92 7.26
N GLY A 642 -1.71 23.57 7.26
CA GLY A 642 -2.66 23.54 6.15
C GLY A 642 -2.25 24.40 4.94
N SER A 643 -1.20 25.22 5.05
CA SER A 643 -0.83 26.20 4.03
C SER A 643 -0.41 25.57 2.69
N PRO A 644 -0.64 26.26 1.55
CA PRO A 644 -0.13 25.82 0.25
C PRO A 644 1.38 25.59 0.23
N GLU A 645 2.14 26.38 1.00
CA GLU A 645 3.58 26.22 1.14
C GLU A 645 3.96 24.90 1.82
N PHE A 646 3.26 24.52 2.90
CA PHE A 646 3.52 23.26 3.61
C PHE A 646 3.08 22.03 2.82
N GLN A 647 2.01 22.15 2.02
CA GLN A 647 1.56 21.07 1.14
C GLN A 647 2.54 20.76 -0.01
N ARG A 648 3.55 21.60 -0.22
CA ARG A 648 4.57 21.44 -1.24
C ARG A 648 5.89 20.92 -0.68
N ARG A 649 6.71 20.34 -1.55
CA ARG A 649 8.06 19.85 -1.26
C ARG A 649 8.99 20.02 -2.44
#